data_AF-A0A7X7S1D1-F1
#
_entry.id   AF-A0A7X7S1D1-F1
#
_cell.length_a   1.000
_cell.length_b   1.000
_cell.length_c   1.000
_cell.angle_alpha   90.00
_cell.angle_beta   90.00
_cell.angle_gamma   90.00
#
_symmetry.space_group_name_H-M   'P 1'
#
loop_
_entity.id
_entity.type
_entity.pdbx_description
1 polymer ?
#
loop_
_entity_poly.entity_id
_entity_poly.type
_entity_poly.pdbx_seq_one_letter_code
_entity_poly.pdbx_strand_id
1 'polypeptide(L)'
;MVYAKSTPAVDHQTVVSVFAKCYIILLMATCIMPSFTAFATTPTDLVVDSWKEQFSNLSGQIAEKKIGLGKIVVKGDNNVLDRNSLILDTDRDPTDVVIRRTEAMIARLSKTNGKADWSSIASRLSALKQQHESHLRALSKTTATSSADATFLSAQALNREVMLANPTLDFTDLIFIERGIYGPGVEYDGEHMCDQYFGHNGRTGGGLFILKNFATSPQKVNIMNGVLVPSGTNKGKLMTTGTFLSPDLSYDGKTILFAWSSGGHDKWVQQNRFSIFKINIDGTGITRVTDGNFDDIHPCWLPSGRIAFITTRRGGYGRCHLRAVPTYTLFSMKDDGSDIVCLSYHETNEFHPAVTNSGKIVYSRWDYVDRDLAAAHHIWECFPDGTNPRAYHGNYALPYNTIQSVGPFSDGRKLRPWAEYNPRSIPGSTKFIATAGPHHGQSFGSLVMIDQDIADDGKMSQVKRITPDALFPEAETANNAYRYGTPWALSEDLYLCNYNSTLVLLDKSGNKQQLYTTTSDPNLRPIYPIPLKARTLPPTLNTTTYQGERHTSSSPQATIKIMDVYTTDAIGKLPTGTKIKQLRIMQVLAKSTPMSNDPRVGTTGDTWGGGIARFPLGVVPVEDDGSVNFEAPVGKEIYFQLLDSTGCAIQSMRSGTYVHSGEQMMCYGCHEDKWVATPPISSRKALSRPPSKITPEFADQYPFGFYRNVKPVFDKTCLPCHTKQGKGLQKMDYVSIVGPPTSGFDANTEAKRYGFFFTSSQGCTMYMHQGSRTLPGRFGARESRMGKALLNLATHQTALKDGTIQAADFRKVILWLDGNCDELGAFNRQADQKLGKRVWPDLDVDTLNPTGVEDGPVRAGMHSDNLVNTESVSTMIRGNLLFVKGFTFTDGPCEISLFDYNGRCVVKHSIDKKLANNSFIIDMTKMARGSYMIRVSDHKGKKQTTKVCYWW
;
A
#
# COMPACT_ATOMS: atom_id res chain seq x y z
N MET A 1 -31.69 1.16 28.73
CA MET A 1 -32.73 0.19 29.12
C MET A 1 -32.09 -0.89 29.95
N VAL A 2 -32.71 -1.20 31.08
CA VAL A 2 -32.26 -2.10 32.15
C VAL A 2 -32.43 -3.56 31.74
N TYR A 3 -31.42 -4.40 31.98
CA TYR A 3 -31.64 -5.75 32.51
C TYR A 3 -30.45 -6.13 33.40
N ALA A 4 -30.76 -6.27 34.69
CA ALA A 4 -29.89 -6.82 35.71
C ALA A 4 -30.32 -8.27 35.99
N LYS A 5 -29.35 -9.15 36.27
CA LYS A 5 -29.50 -10.24 37.24
C LYS A 5 -28.17 -10.42 37.98
N SER A 6 -28.28 -10.20 39.29
CA SER A 6 -27.35 -10.47 40.41
C SER A 6 -26.96 -11.95 40.48
N THR A 7 -25.83 -12.43 41.04
CA THR A 7 -25.14 -12.26 42.35
C THR A 7 -23.93 -13.25 42.34
N PRO A 8 -23.04 -13.36 43.36
CA PRO A 8 -22.34 -12.36 44.17
C PRO A 8 -20.80 -12.62 44.23
N ALA A 9 -20.07 -11.69 44.85
CA ALA A 9 -18.65 -11.82 45.17
C ALA A 9 -18.38 -12.90 46.23
N VAL A 10 -17.27 -13.64 46.11
CA VAL A 10 -16.70 -14.46 47.19
C VAL A 10 -15.20 -14.19 47.32
N ASP A 11 -14.91 -13.49 48.41
CA ASP A 11 -13.83 -13.58 49.39
C ASP A 11 -12.46 -14.21 49.05
N HIS A 12 -11.44 -13.39 49.32
CA HIS A 12 -10.02 -13.68 49.33
C HIS A 12 -9.65 -14.48 50.59
N GLN A 13 -9.99 -15.77 50.69
CA GLN A 13 -9.32 -16.62 51.70
C GLN A 13 -9.36 -18.15 51.50
N THR A 14 -9.69 -18.66 50.31
CA THR A 14 -9.71 -20.11 50.07
C THR A 14 -8.96 -20.52 48.78
N VAL A 15 -7.70 -20.06 48.64
CA VAL A 15 -6.72 -20.58 47.66
C VAL A 15 -5.41 -20.97 48.36
N VAL A 16 -5.52 -21.47 49.59
CA VAL A 16 -4.39 -22.03 50.35
C VAL A 16 -4.80 -23.41 50.88
N SER A 17 -4.84 -24.42 50.01
CA SER A 17 -4.70 -25.82 50.43
C SER A 17 -4.51 -26.86 49.30
N VAL A 18 -4.43 -26.47 48.01
CA VAL A 18 -4.29 -27.47 46.91
C VAL A 18 -3.01 -27.29 46.06
N PHE A 19 -2.13 -26.34 46.38
CA PHE A 19 -0.81 -26.18 45.72
C PHE A 19 0.38 -26.71 46.55
N ALA A 20 0.15 -27.76 47.35
CA ALA A 20 1.21 -28.42 48.13
C ALA A 20 1.12 -29.95 47.99
N LYS A 21 1.46 -30.45 46.80
CA LYS A 21 1.87 -31.85 46.51
C LYS A 21 2.20 -31.99 45.02
N CYS A 22 3.42 -31.59 44.68
CA CYS A 22 4.20 -32.02 43.48
C CYS A 22 5.54 -31.26 43.36
N TYR A 23 6.01 -30.63 44.44
CA TYR A 23 7.40 -30.23 44.62
C TYR A 23 7.92 -31.05 45.80
N ILE A 24 9.04 -31.76 45.61
CA ILE A 24 9.69 -32.80 46.44
C ILE A 24 9.61 -34.15 45.72
N ILE A 25 10.41 -34.27 44.65
CA ILE A 25 11.32 -35.36 44.26
C ILE A 25 12.12 -34.75 43.10
N LEU A 26 13.02 -33.80 43.41
CA LEU A 26 14.06 -33.36 42.48
C LEU A 26 15.13 -32.54 43.22
N LEU A 27 15.79 -33.14 44.21
CA LEU A 27 16.99 -32.57 44.84
C LEU A 27 17.65 -33.64 45.71
N MET A 28 18.37 -34.57 45.09
CA MET A 28 19.54 -35.29 45.64
C MET A 28 20.11 -36.21 44.54
N ALA A 29 20.87 -35.63 43.61
CA ALA A 29 21.84 -36.35 42.77
C ALA A 29 22.73 -35.34 42.03
N THR A 30 23.57 -34.61 42.77
CA THR A 30 24.71 -33.88 42.20
C THR A 30 25.97 -34.46 42.78
N CYS A 31 26.73 -35.19 41.97
CA CYS A 31 28.19 -35.12 41.92
C CYS A 31 28.73 -35.99 40.78
N ILE A 32 29.57 -35.36 39.94
CA ILE A 32 30.52 -35.93 38.98
C ILE A 32 29.92 -36.34 37.62
N MET A 33 30.07 -35.48 36.59
CA MET A 33 30.70 -35.78 35.30
C MET A 33 30.71 -34.56 34.34
N PRO A 34 31.64 -34.49 33.37
CA PRO A 34 32.13 -33.22 32.80
C PRO A 34 31.48 -32.83 31.46
N SER A 35 31.65 -31.54 31.14
CA SER A 35 31.72 -30.95 29.79
C SER A 35 30.57 -31.23 28.81
N PHE A 36 29.71 -30.22 28.64
CA PHE A 36 28.79 -30.09 27.52
C PHE A 36 29.53 -30.11 26.18
N THR A 37 29.43 -31.21 25.44
CA THR A 37 29.52 -31.19 23.98
C THR A 37 28.14 -30.83 23.45
N ALA A 38 27.97 -29.58 23.02
CA ALA A 38 26.90 -29.24 22.10
C ALA A 38 27.11 -30.07 20.82
N PHE A 39 26.20 -31.00 20.52
CA PHE A 39 26.16 -31.61 19.20
C PHE A 39 25.78 -30.52 18.20
N ALA A 40 26.79 -29.91 17.56
CA ALA A 40 26.58 -29.14 16.35
C ALA A 40 26.08 -30.13 15.29
N THR A 41 24.80 -30.09 14.96
CA THR A 41 24.27 -30.79 13.79
C THR A 41 24.99 -30.23 12.57
N THR A 42 25.62 -31.11 11.80
CA THR A 42 26.36 -30.73 10.60
C THR A 42 25.38 -30.16 9.57
N PRO A 43 25.75 -29.16 8.74
CA PRO A 43 24.86 -28.57 7.73
C PRO A 43 24.18 -29.58 6.79
N THR A 44 24.81 -30.74 6.58
CA THR A 44 24.26 -31.88 5.85
C THR A 44 23.01 -32.48 6.48
N ASP A 45 22.91 -32.50 7.81
CA ASP A 45 21.78 -33.12 8.52
C ASP A 45 20.49 -32.27 8.35
N LEU A 46 20.62 -30.94 8.41
CA LEU A 46 19.49 -30.02 8.24
C LEU A 46 18.92 -30.03 6.80
N VAL A 47 19.77 -30.23 5.78
CA VAL A 47 19.32 -30.34 4.39
C VAL A 47 18.57 -31.66 4.18
N VAL A 48 19.07 -32.76 4.74
CA VAL A 48 18.40 -34.07 4.66
C VAL A 48 17.07 -34.05 5.39
N ASP A 49 16.96 -33.38 6.54
CA ASP A 49 15.69 -33.23 7.25
C ASP A 49 14.68 -32.40 6.46
N SER A 50 15.12 -31.34 5.78
CA SER A 50 14.28 -30.60 4.82
C SER A 50 13.76 -31.51 3.70
N TRP A 51 14.60 -32.40 3.17
CA TRP A 51 14.15 -33.37 2.15
C TRP A 51 13.10 -34.34 2.69
N LYS A 52 13.24 -34.83 3.93
CA LYS A 52 12.21 -35.68 4.55
C LYS A 52 10.89 -34.93 4.73
N GLU A 53 10.93 -33.65 5.10
CA GLU A 53 9.72 -32.82 5.15
C GLU A 53 9.09 -32.66 3.76
N GLN A 54 9.90 -32.43 2.72
CA GLN A 54 9.42 -32.38 1.33
C GLN A 54 8.77 -33.70 0.90
N PHE A 55 9.32 -34.85 1.29
CA PHE A 55 8.72 -36.16 1.02
C PHE A 55 7.31 -36.27 1.63
N SER A 56 7.15 -35.85 2.89
CA SER A 56 5.86 -35.85 3.57
C SER A 56 4.85 -34.93 2.87
N ASN A 57 5.28 -33.70 2.54
CA ASN A 57 4.45 -32.72 1.84
C ASN A 57 4.00 -33.20 0.45
N LEU A 58 4.89 -33.82 -0.33
CA LEU A 58 4.56 -34.38 -1.64
C LEU A 58 3.64 -35.60 -1.53
N SER A 59 3.87 -36.47 -0.54
CA SER A 59 3.00 -37.62 -0.27
C SER A 59 1.57 -37.18 0.03
N GLY A 60 1.42 -36.13 0.85
CA GLY A 60 0.12 -35.51 1.13
C GLY A 60 -0.56 -34.99 -0.13
N GLN A 61 0.15 -34.24 -0.97
CA GLN A 61 -0.40 -33.72 -2.23
C GLN A 61 -0.82 -34.82 -3.21
N ILE A 62 -0.04 -35.90 -3.33
CA ILE A 62 -0.40 -37.07 -4.16
C ILE A 62 -1.66 -37.76 -3.61
N ALA A 63 -1.76 -37.93 -2.29
CA ALA A 63 -2.93 -38.53 -1.65
C ALA A 63 -4.19 -37.68 -1.84
N GLU A 64 -4.12 -36.37 -1.58
CA GLU A 64 -5.22 -35.41 -1.78
C GLU A 64 -5.73 -35.41 -3.21
N LYS A 65 -4.82 -35.54 -4.18
CA LYS A 65 -5.16 -35.63 -5.60
C LYS A 65 -5.90 -36.93 -5.94
N LYS A 66 -5.46 -38.09 -5.42
CA LYS A 66 -6.06 -39.41 -5.69
C LYS A 66 -7.50 -39.50 -5.20
N ILE A 67 -7.81 -38.88 -4.06
CA ILE A 67 -9.14 -38.91 -3.43
C ILE A 67 -10.08 -37.80 -3.94
N GLY A 68 -9.63 -36.94 -4.88
CA GLY A 68 -10.46 -35.86 -5.44
C GLY A 68 -10.84 -34.76 -4.44
N LEU A 69 -10.23 -34.72 -3.25
CA LEU A 69 -10.53 -33.77 -2.18
C LEU A 69 -9.68 -32.49 -2.24
N GLY A 70 -8.84 -32.33 -3.26
CA GLY A 70 -7.80 -31.31 -3.33
C GLY A 70 -8.31 -29.87 -3.22
N LYS A 71 -8.32 -29.32 -2.00
CA LYS A 71 -8.42 -27.87 -1.77
C LYS A 71 -7.11 -27.15 -2.08
N ILE A 72 -5.95 -27.83 -1.99
CA ILE A 72 -4.60 -27.25 -2.15
C ILE A 72 -3.99 -27.54 -3.53
N VAL A 73 -4.38 -28.63 -4.20
CA VAL A 73 -3.85 -29.02 -5.51
C VAL A 73 -4.75 -28.47 -6.62
N VAL A 74 -4.29 -27.43 -7.32
CA VAL A 74 -5.03 -26.89 -8.48
C VAL A 74 -4.94 -27.87 -9.66
N LYS A 75 -5.92 -28.79 -9.75
CA LYS A 75 -5.96 -29.85 -10.78
C LYS A 75 -6.22 -29.23 -12.16
N GLY A 76 -5.29 -29.42 -13.11
CA GLY A 76 -5.48 -28.98 -14.49
C GLY A 76 -5.50 -27.46 -14.66
N ASP A 77 -4.89 -26.72 -13.73
CA ASP A 77 -4.82 -25.26 -13.80
C ASP A 77 -3.98 -24.81 -14.99
N ASN A 78 -4.60 -24.12 -15.94
CA ASN A 78 -3.92 -23.49 -17.07
C ASN A 78 -3.21 -22.17 -16.65
N ASN A 79 -3.31 -21.79 -15.37
CA ASN A 79 -2.70 -20.58 -14.81
C ASN A 79 -1.39 -20.83 -14.06
N VAL A 80 -0.83 -22.04 -14.10
CA VAL A 80 0.57 -22.25 -13.65
C VAL A 80 1.57 -21.81 -14.71
N LEU A 81 2.74 -21.36 -14.26
CA LEU A 81 3.84 -20.96 -15.15
C LEU A 81 4.45 -22.16 -15.90
N ASP A 82 4.60 -23.28 -15.22
CA ASP A 82 5.14 -24.52 -15.79
C ASP A 82 4.32 -25.71 -15.28
N ARG A 83 3.82 -26.54 -16.20
CA ARG A 83 3.04 -27.74 -15.85
C ARG A 83 3.80 -28.71 -14.94
N ASN A 84 5.14 -28.73 -15.00
CA ASN A 84 5.96 -29.60 -14.15
C ASN A 84 5.90 -29.24 -12.66
N SER A 85 5.49 -28.01 -12.33
CA SER A 85 5.27 -27.58 -10.95
C SER A 85 4.08 -28.26 -10.29
N LEU A 86 3.18 -28.86 -11.06
CA LEU A 86 2.03 -29.62 -10.55
C LEU A 86 2.42 -31.05 -10.15
N ILE A 87 1.53 -31.69 -9.38
CA ILE A 87 1.49 -33.14 -9.23
C ILE A 87 0.71 -33.73 -10.42
N LEU A 88 1.35 -34.60 -11.20
CA LEU A 88 0.80 -35.22 -12.41
C LEU A 88 0.18 -36.59 -12.12
N ASP A 89 -0.67 -37.08 -13.02
CA ASP A 89 -1.35 -38.38 -12.81
C ASP A 89 -0.36 -39.55 -12.91
N THR A 90 0.77 -39.30 -13.57
CA THR A 90 1.91 -40.21 -13.71
C THR A 90 2.76 -40.28 -12.44
N ASP A 91 2.61 -39.36 -11.49
CA ASP A 91 3.41 -39.34 -10.26
C ASP A 91 2.85 -40.35 -9.25
N ARG A 92 3.50 -41.50 -9.09
CA ARG A 92 3.05 -42.58 -8.21
C ARG A 92 3.40 -42.30 -6.76
N ASP A 93 4.57 -41.68 -6.54
CA ASP A 93 5.14 -41.32 -5.25
C ASP A 93 5.94 -39.98 -5.34
N PRO A 94 6.48 -39.46 -4.22
CA PRO A 94 7.30 -38.24 -4.23
C PRO A 94 8.58 -38.32 -5.09
N THR A 95 9.15 -39.50 -5.28
CA THR A 95 10.40 -39.70 -6.03
C THR A 95 10.19 -39.43 -7.51
N ASP A 96 9.07 -39.90 -8.08
CA ASP A 96 8.64 -39.58 -9.46
C ASP A 96 8.58 -38.06 -9.68
N VAL A 97 8.02 -37.31 -8.71
CA VAL A 97 7.90 -35.85 -8.79
C VAL A 97 9.28 -35.19 -8.88
N VAL A 98 10.19 -35.53 -7.97
CA VAL A 98 11.54 -34.94 -7.91
C VAL A 98 12.33 -35.28 -9.17
N ILE A 99 12.29 -36.54 -9.62
CA ILE A 99 12.97 -36.99 -10.85
C ILE A 99 12.46 -36.21 -12.06
N ARG A 100 11.14 -36.10 -12.23
CA ARG A 100 10.51 -35.40 -13.37
C ARG A 100 10.85 -33.91 -13.39
N ARG A 101 10.75 -33.24 -12.23
CA ARG A 101 11.10 -31.82 -12.14
C ARG A 101 12.59 -31.58 -12.38
N THR A 102 13.46 -32.48 -11.91
CA THR A 102 14.91 -32.45 -12.17
C THR A 102 15.20 -32.62 -13.66
N GLU A 103 14.55 -33.57 -14.32
CA GLU A 103 14.67 -33.78 -15.76
C GLU A 103 14.26 -32.54 -16.57
N ALA A 104 13.13 -31.93 -16.22
CA ALA A 104 12.66 -30.70 -16.87
C ALA A 104 13.68 -29.56 -16.75
N MET A 105 14.37 -29.46 -15.60
CA MET A 105 15.42 -28.47 -15.38
C MET A 105 16.69 -28.78 -16.19
N ILE A 106 17.17 -30.04 -16.19
CA ILE A 106 18.33 -30.45 -17.00
C ILE A 106 18.07 -30.19 -18.49
N ALA A 107 16.87 -30.50 -19.00
CA ALA A 107 16.50 -30.27 -20.40
C ALA A 107 16.55 -28.79 -20.81
N ARG A 108 16.38 -27.87 -19.86
CA ARG A 108 16.57 -26.42 -20.09
C ARG A 108 18.05 -26.04 -19.99
N LEU A 109 18.73 -26.48 -18.93
CA LEU A 109 20.12 -26.11 -18.65
C LEU A 109 21.11 -26.69 -19.66
N SER A 110 20.84 -27.86 -20.24
CA SER A 110 21.67 -28.47 -21.28
C SER A 110 21.76 -27.62 -22.56
N LYS A 111 20.82 -26.68 -22.75
CA LYS A 111 20.81 -25.73 -23.86
C LYS A 111 21.60 -24.45 -23.56
N THR A 112 22.10 -24.30 -22.34
CA THR A 112 22.86 -23.12 -21.90
C THR A 112 24.36 -23.43 -21.93
N ASN A 113 25.18 -22.40 -22.17
CA ASN A 113 26.64 -22.51 -22.08
C ASN A 113 27.06 -22.53 -20.60
N GLY A 114 27.05 -23.72 -19.99
CA GLY A 114 27.42 -23.94 -18.59
C GLY A 114 28.70 -24.76 -18.43
N LYS A 115 29.31 -24.69 -17.24
CA LYS A 115 30.50 -25.48 -16.87
C LYS A 115 30.18 -26.92 -16.45
N ALA A 116 28.91 -27.22 -16.18
CA ALA A 116 28.50 -28.54 -15.72
C ALA A 116 28.43 -29.54 -16.87
N ASP A 117 28.87 -30.77 -16.60
CA ASP A 117 28.70 -31.89 -17.54
C ASP A 117 27.26 -32.42 -17.46
N TRP A 118 26.37 -31.75 -18.20
CA TRP A 118 24.96 -32.10 -18.28
C TRP A 118 24.74 -33.50 -18.84
N SER A 119 25.66 -34.03 -19.64
CA SER A 119 25.55 -35.38 -20.20
C SER A 119 25.73 -36.43 -19.11
N SER A 120 26.77 -36.29 -18.28
CA SER A 120 27.01 -37.16 -17.11
C SER A 120 25.89 -37.07 -16.08
N ILE A 121 25.43 -35.86 -15.77
CA ILE A 121 24.28 -35.63 -14.88
C ILE A 121 23.01 -36.32 -15.41
N ALA A 122 22.73 -36.20 -16.71
CA ALA A 122 21.58 -36.85 -17.34
C ALA A 122 21.69 -38.38 -17.28
N SER A 123 22.88 -38.96 -17.49
CA SER A 123 23.12 -40.39 -17.33
C SER A 123 22.86 -40.86 -15.90
N ARG A 124 23.31 -40.10 -14.89
CA ARG A 124 23.03 -40.39 -13.47
C ARG A 124 21.55 -40.33 -13.14
N LEU A 125 20.82 -39.34 -13.66
CA LEU A 125 19.36 -39.28 -13.52
C LEU A 125 18.67 -40.49 -14.16
N SER A 126 19.14 -40.91 -15.34
CA SER A 126 18.60 -42.07 -16.04
C SER A 126 18.85 -43.38 -15.27
N ALA A 127 20.01 -43.53 -14.64
CA ALA A 127 20.30 -44.66 -13.76
C ALA A 127 19.38 -44.66 -12.52
N LEU A 128 19.18 -43.48 -11.91
CA LEU A 128 18.29 -43.33 -10.76
C LEU A 128 16.83 -43.67 -11.11
N LYS A 129 16.36 -43.29 -12.31
CA LYS A 129 15.05 -43.69 -12.83
C LYS A 129 14.91 -45.21 -12.91
N GLN A 130 15.91 -45.91 -13.46
CA GLN A 130 15.90 -47.37 -13.56
C GLN A 130 15.91 -48.05 -12.18
N GLN A 131 16.68 -47.49 -11.24
CA GLN A 131 16.70 -47.94 -9.85
C GLN A 131 15.33 -47.77 -9.20
N HIS A 132 14.70 -46.62 -9.38
CA HIS A 132 13.37 -46.32 -8.85
C HIS A 132 12.29 -47.26 -9.41
N GLU A 133 12.26 -47.49 -10.72
CA GLU A 133 11.34 -48.48 -11.34
C GLU A 133 11.54 -49.89 -10.78
N SER A 134 12.79 -50.27 -10.55
CA SER A 134 13.10 -51.57 -9.95
C SER A 134 12.65 -51.65 -8.49
N HIS A 135 12.79 -50.57 -7.73
CA HIS A 135 12.29 -50.44 -6.37
C HIS A 135 10.76 -50.55 -6.31
N LEU A 136 10.03 -49.83 -7.18
CA LEU A 136 8.56 -49.91 -7.24
C LEU A 136 8.05 -51.32 -7.58
N ARG A 137 8.71 -52.02 -8.51
CA ARG A 137 8.40 -53.43 -8.83
C ARG A 137 8.64 -54.39 -7.67
N ALA A 138 9.57 -54.07 -6.78
CA ALA A 138 9.82 -54.84 -5.57
C ALA A 138 8.77 -54.52 -4.47
N LEU A 139 8.41 -53.24 -4.32
CA LEU A 139 7.39 -52.78 -3.38
C LEU A 139 6.00 -53.29 -3.71
N SER A 140 5.63 -53.50 -4.98
CA SER A 140 4.35 -54.13 -5.33
C SER A 140 4.18 -55.57 -4.79
N LYS A 141 5.21 -56.13 -4.13
CA LYS A 141 5.20 -57.42 -3.42
C LYS A 141 5.22 -57.29 -1.89
N THR A 142 5.27 -56.08 -1.32
CA THR A 142 5.32 -55.79 0.13
C THR A 142 4.51 -54.52 0.47
N THR A 143 4.28 -54.19 1.74
CA THR A 143 3.46 -53.01 2.11
C THR A 143 4.21 -51.70 1.80
N ALA A 144 3.52 -50.71 1.22
CA ALA A 144 4.09 -49.42 0.84
C ALA A 144 4.73 -48.67 2.04
N THR A 145 5.86 -48.02 1.82
CA THR A 145 6.63 -47.30 2.85
C THR A 145 6.08 -45.90 3.11
N SER A 146 6.04 -45.49 4.38
CA SER A 146 5.52 -44.19 4.84
C SER A 146 6.60 -43.12 5.06
N SER A 147 7.84 -43.36 4.62
CA SER A 147 8.99 -42.48 4.87
C SER A 147 9.93 -42.39 3.66
N ALA A 148 10.73 -41.33 3.59
CA ALA A 148 11.70 -41.10 2.53
C ALA A 148 12.74 -42.23 2.48
N ASP A 149 12.84 -42.89 1.32
CA ASP A 149 13.79 -43.97 1.09
C ASP A 149 15.12 -43.45 0.51
N ALA A 150 16.09 -44.36 0.34
CA ALA A 150 17.39 -44.01 -0.23
C ALA A 150 17.29 -43.46 -1.66
N THR A 151 16.30 -43.91 -2.44
CA THR A 151 16.08 -43.46 -3.82
C THR A 151 15.64 -42.00 -3.86
N PHE A 152 14.68 -41.62 -3.01
CA PHE A 152 14.21 -40.25 -2.89
C PHE A 152 15.33 -39.30 -2.44
N LEU A 153 16.11 -39.70 -1.42
CA LEU A 153 17.24 -38.88 -0.96
C LEU A 153 18.31 -38.71 -2.04
N SER A 154 18.57 -39.75 -2.84
CA SER A 154 19.48 -39.68 -3.99
C SER A 154 18.93 -38.76 -5.10
N ALA A 155 17.62 -38.77 -5.34
CA ALA A 155 16.97 -37.86 -6.27
C ALA A 155 17.10 -36.40 -5.83
N GLN A 156 16.90 -36.14 -4.54
CA GLN A 156 17.06 -34.80 -3.97
C GLN A 156 18.52 -34.32 -3.97
N ALA A 157 19.48 -35.21 -3.71
CA ALA A 157 20.89 -34.87 -3.80
C ALA A 157 21.29 -34.49 -5.23
N LEU A 158 20.85 -35.27 -6.23
CA LEU A 158 21.06 -34.92 -7.64
C LEU A 158 20.34 -33.62 -7.99
N ASN A 159 19.08 -33.44 -7.58
CA ASN A 159 18.34 -32.20 -7.78
C ASN A 159 19.11 -30.98 -7.26
N ARG A 160 19.62 -31.06 -6.04
CA ARG A 160 20.44 -30.01 -5.42
C ARG A 160 21.69 -29.71 -6.23
N GLU A 161 22.41 -30.74 -6.68
CA GLU A 161 23.59 -30.57 -7.53
C GLU A 161 23.25 -29.80 -8.81
N VAL A 162 22.16 -30.19 -9.51
CA VAL A 162 21.73 -29.50 -10.73
C VAL A 162 21.30 -28.06 -10.44
N MET A 163 20.57 -27.82 -9.35
CA MET A 163 20.11 -26.48 -8.98
C MET A 163 21.27 -25.54 -8.66
N LEU A 164 22.27 -26.02 -7.91
CA LEU A 164 23.47 -25.25 -7.55
C LEU A 164 24.45 -25.08 -8.72
N ALA A 165 24.39 -25.96 -9.73
CA ALA A 165 25.16 -25.84 -10.97
C ALA A 165 24.54 -24.86 -11.99
N ASN A 166 23.40 -24.22 -11.68
CA ASN A 166 22.74 -23.29 -12.58
C ASN A 166 23.65 -22.07 -12.86
N PRO A 167 23.94 -21.72 -14.13
CA PRO A 167 24.87 -20.64 -14.47
C PRO A 167 24.40 -19.25 -14.03
N THR A 168 23.12 -19.07 -13.69
CA THR A 168 22.60 -17.80 -13.12
C THR A 168 23.00 -17.60 -11.66
N LEU A 169 23.52 -18.63 -10.98
CA LEU A 169 24.14 -18.53 -9.65
C LEU A 169 25.62 -18.17 -9.77
N ASP A 170 25.90 -16.96 -10.25
CA ASP A 170 27.25 -16.41 -10.42
C ASP A 170 27.75 -15.65 -9.17
N PHE A 171 27.24 -16.01 -7.99
CA PHE A 171 27.56 -15.42 -6.71
C PHE A 171 27.55 -16.49 -5.61
N THR A 172 28.26 -16.25 -4.51
CA THR A 172 28.40 -17.22 -3.40
C THR A 172 27.66 -16.81 -2.14
N ASP A 173 27.28 -15.54 -2.04
CA ASP A 173 26.85 -14.90 -0.80
C ASP A 173 25.48 -14.21 -0.97
N LEU A 174 24.68 -14.20 0.09
CA LEU A 174 23.35 -13.56 0.12
C LEU A 174 23.25 -12.58 1.29
N ILE A 175 22.60 -11.44 1.09
CA ILE A 175 22.06 -10.61 2.18
C ILE A 175 20.64 -11.08 2.49
N PHE A 176 20.26 -11.08 3.76
CA PHE A 176 18.88 -11.26 4.21
C PHE A 176 18.67 -10.64 5.60
N ILE A 177 17.42 -10.51 6.02
CA ILE A 177 17.09 -10.20 7.41
C ILE A 177 16.36 -11.37 8.06
N GLU A 178 16.57 -11.57 9.36
CA GLU A 178 15.64 -12.35 10.19
C GLU A 178 14.75 -11.35 10.91
N ARG A 179 13.43 -11.54 10.82
CA ARG A 179 12.45 -10.61 11.37
C ARG A 179 11.30 -11.39 12.00
N GLY A 180 10.81 -10.91 13.15
CA GLY A 180 9.62 -11.49 13.75
C GLY A 180 8.38 -11.20 12.90
N ILE A 181 7.61 -12.25 12.61
CA ILE A 181 6.28 -12.14 11.99
C ILE A 181 5.21 -12.20 13.07
N TYR A 182 4.11 -11.46 12.89
CA TYR A 182 2.90 -11.76 13.66
C TYR A 182 2.31 -13.05 13.07
N GLY A 183 2.15 -14.05 13.92
CA GLY A 183 1.54 -15.33 13.54
C GLY A 183 0.06 -15.14 13.19
N PRO A 184 -0.62 -16.22 12.74
CA PRO A 184 -2.06 -16.19 12.48
C PRO A 184 -2.82 -15.84 13.77
N GLY A 185 -3.60 -14.78 13.74
CA GLY A 185 -4.37 -14.13 14.80
C GLY A 185 -5.50 -13.27 14.22
N VAL A 186 -6.01 -12.31 14.96
CA VAL A 186 -7.01 -11.34 14.45
C VAL A 186 -6.33 -10.02 14.08
N GLU A 187 -6.95 -9.22 13.21
CA GLU A 187 -6.46 -7.91 12.78
C GLU A 187 -6.01 -7.02 13.98
N TYR A 188 -6.70 -7.15 15.12
CA TYR A 188 -6.43 -6.38 16.34
C TYR A 188 -5.15 -6.78 17.08
N ASP A 189 -4.65 -7.99 16.83
CA ASP A 189 -3.43 -8.52 17.45
C ASP A 189 -2.18 -8.26 16.59
N GLY A 190 -2.31 -7.41 15.55
CA GLY A 190 -1.23 -7.03 14.64
C GLY A 190 -1.16 -7.87 13.36
N GLU A 191 -2.16 -8.70 13.07
CA GLU A 191 -2.25 -9.46 11.83
C GLU A 191 -3.02 -8.70 10.73
N HIS A 192 -2.36 -7.69 10.17
CA HIS A 192 -2.83 -6.96 8.99
C HIS A 192 -1.63 -6.55 8.13
N MET A 193 -1.81 -6.30 6.83
CA MET A 193 -0.66 -5.98 5.97
C MET A 193 0.02 -4.68 6.38
N CYS A 194 -0.71 -3.75 6.99
CA CYS A 194 -0.17 -2.48 7.49
C CYS A 194 0.59 -2.65 8.82
N ASP A 195 0.12 -3.55 9.68
CA ASP A 195 0.56 -3.66 11.07
C ASP A 195 1.96 -4.23 11.17
N GLN A 196 2.33 -5.04 10.17
CA GLN A 196 3.70 -5.50 9.98
C GLN A 196 4.66 -4.34 9.65
N TYR A 197 4.22 -3.12 9.41
CA TYR A 197 5.11 -1.98 9.16
C TYR A 197 5.09 -0.95 10.28
N PHE A 198 4.38 -1.25 11.36
CA PHE A 198 4.37 -0.42 12.53
C PHE A 198 5.59 -0.72 13.37
N GLY A 199 6.46 0.27 13.59
CA GLY A 199 7.68 0.03 14.36
C GLY A 199 7.41 -0.32 15.82
N HIS A 200 6.29 0.11 16.40
CA HIS A 200 5.86 -0.32 17.75
C HIS A 200 5.44 -1.80 17.81
N ASN A 201 4.95 -2.35 16.69
CA ASN A 201 4.72 -3.78 16.49
C ASN A 201 6.02 -4.52 16.13
N GLY A 202 7.14 -3.82 15.96
CA GLY A 202 8.41 -4.43 15.63
C GLY A 202 8.86 -5.46 16.68
N ARG A 203 8.75 -6.76 16.35
CA ARG A 203 9.33 -7.84 17.16
C ARG A 203 10.85 -7.78 17.05
N THR A 204 11.51 -7.66 18.20
CA THR A 204 12.97 -7.63 18.34
C THR A 204 13.56 -9.03 18.31
N GLY A 205 14.89 -9.15 18.19
CA GLY A 205 15.60 -10.45 18.19
C GLY A 205 16.06 -10.92 16.81
N GLY A 206 15.66 -10.20 15.76
CA GLY A 206 16.14 -10.38 14.41
C GLY A 206 17.51 -9.75 14.13
N GLY A 207 17.85 -9.62 12.84
CA GLY A 207 19.12 -9.02 12.42
C GLY A 207 19.25 -8.85 10.91
N LEU A 208 20.33 -8.20 10.48
CA LEU A 208 20.77 -8.10 9.09
C LEU A 208 22.02 -8.96 8.90
N PHE A 209 21.94 -9.92 7.99
CA PHE A 209 22.92 -11.00 7.87
C PHE A 209 23.45 -11.13 6.44
N ILE A 210 24.69 -11.64 6.35
CA ILE A 210 25.24 -12.25 5.14
C ILE A 210 25.29 -13.76 5.34
N LEU A 211 24.69 -14.52 4.43
CA LEU A 211 24.93 -15.97 4.29
C LEU A 211 26.07 -16.16 3.29
N LYS A 212 27.28 -16.41 3.79
CA LYS A 212 28.45 -16.67 2.94
C LYS A 212 28.48 -18.10 2.44
N ASN A 213 28.99 -18.30 1.23
CA ASN A 213 29.23 -19.62 0.63
C ASN A 213 28.01 -20.56 0.70
N PHE A 214 26.81 -20.06 0.39
CA PHE A 214 25.55 -20.80 0.62
C PHE A 214 25.47 -22.15 -0.09
N ALA A 215 26.20 -22.31 -1.20
CA ALA A 215 26.19 -23.52 -2.01
C ALA A 215 27.09 -24.64 -1.45
N THR A 216 28.15 -24.30 -0.72
CA THR A 216 29.20 -25.25 -0.31
C THR A 216 29.31 -25.37 1.21
N SER A 217 29.61 -24.28 1.90
CA SER A 217 29.82 -24.22 3.35
C SER A 217 29.14 -22.97 3.92
N PRO A 218 27.81 -23.01 4.09
CA PRO A 218 27.03 -21.84 4.48
C PRO A 218 27.48 -21.29 5.84
N GLN A 219 27.79 -20.00 5.91
CA GLN A 219 28.12 -19.29 7.15
C GLN A 219 27.24 -18.06 7.33
N LYS A 220 26.50 -18.01 8.43
CA LYS A 220 25.70 -16.82 8.81
C LYS A 220 26.59 -15.81 9.53
N VAL A 221 26.70 -14.60 8.97
CA VAL A 221 27.44 -13.47 9.54
C VAL A 221 26.48 -12.34 9.86
N ASN A 222 26.43 -11.90 11.12
CA ASN A 222 25.62 -10.74 11.52
C ASN A 222 26.41 -9.44 11.27
N ILE A 223 25.97 -8.63 10.31
CA ILE A 223 26.63 -7.36 9.94
C ILE A 223 26.46 -6.31 11.04
N MET A 224 25.43 -6.46 11.88
CA MET A 224 25.05 -5.47 12.90
C MET A 224 25.66 -5.76 14.27
N ASN A 225 26.51 -6.78 14.39
CA ASN A 225 27.09 -7.18 15.67
C ASN A 225 27.95 -6.04 16.26
N GLY A 226 27.62 -5.58 17.47
CA GLY A 226 28.30 -4.46 18.13
C GLY A 226 28.03 -3.07 17.54
N VAL A 227 27.20 -2.97 16.50
CA VAL A 227 26.90 -1.69 15.84
C VAL A 227 25.88 -0.89 16.67
N LEU A 228 26.26 0.34 17.02
CA LEU A 228 25.40 1.29 17.75
C LEU A 228 24.74 2.26 16.78
N VAL A 229 23.53 2.73 17.12
CA VAL A 229 22.88 3.84 16.41
C VAL A 229 23.78 5.09 16.47
N PRO A 230 24.21 5.64 15.32
CA PRO A 230 25.26 6.66 15.30
C PRO A 230 24.78 8.06 15.73
N SER A 231 23.51 8.40 15.50
CA SER A 231 22.98 9.75 15.73
C SER A 231 21.46 9.79 15.91
N GLY A 232 20.95 10.93 16.40
CA GLY A 232 19.51 11.21 16.52
C GLY A 232 18.79 10.39 17.59
N THR A 233 17.49 10.19 17.40
CA THR A 233 16.66 9.27 18.20
C THR A 233 17.32 7.89 18.35
N ASN A 234 17.33 7.32 19.57
CA ASN A 234 18.00 6.05 19.89
C ASN A 234 19.55 6.04 19.79
N LYS A 235 20.24 7.18 19.65
CA LYS A 235 21.71 7.23 19.62
C LYS A 235 22.33 6.40 20.75
N GLY A 236 23.33 5.59 20.42
CA GLY A 236 24.03 4.71 21.36
C GLY A 236 23.30 3.39 21.69
N LYS A 237 22.07 3.19 21.19
CA LYS A 237 21.38 1.89 21.32
C LYS A 237 22.04 0.87 20.39
N LEU A 238 22.19 -0.36 20.88
CA LEU A 238 22.72 -1.47 20.10
C LEU A 238 21.68 -1.92 19.06
N MET A 239 22.03 -1.90 17.78
CA MET A 239 21.06 -2.13 16.70
C MET A 239 20.53 -3.58 16.67
N THR A 240 21.28 -4.55 17.20
CA THR A 240 20.79 -5.94 17.37
C THR A 240 19.66 -6.09 18.39
N THR A 241 19.36 -5.05 19.17
CA THR A 241 18.22 -5.04 20.11
C THR A 241 16.91 -4.58 19.48
N GLY A 242 16.95 -4.09 18.24
CA GLY A 242 15.78 -3.59 17.51
C GLY A 242 15.18 -4.60 16.53
N THR A 243 14.45 -4.07 15.56
CA THR A 243 13.86 -4.81 14.45
C THR A 243 14.29 -4.21 13.11
N PHE A 244 14.46 -5.06 12.09
CA PHE A 244 14.95 -4.68 10.77
C PHE A 244 13.86 -4.86 9.72
N LEU A 245 13.91 -4.04 8.68
CA LEU A 245 12.95 -4.11 7.58
C LEU A 245 13.60 -3.72 6.24
N SER A 246 13.23 -4.44 5.19
CA SER A 246 13.42 -4.14 3.76
C SER A 246 14.81 -3.64 3.38
N PRO A 247 15.82 -4.52 3.41
CA PRO A 247 17.14 -4.18 2.88
C PRO A 247 17.09 -3.99 1.35
N ASP A 248 17.94 -3.10 0.82
CA ASP A 248 18.26 -2.99 -0.61
C ASP A 248 19.76 -2.77 -0.80
N LEU A 249 20.35 -3.48 -1.77
CA LEU A 249 21.80 -3.45 -2.05
C LEU A 249 22.08 -2.43 -3.17
N SER A 250 23.09 -1.57 -2.99
CA SER A 250 23.53 -0.63 -4.04
C SER A 250 23.94 -1.37 -5.32
N TYR A 251 23.85 -0.70 -6.47
CA TYR A 251 24.14 -1.34 -7.76
C TYR A 251 25.58 -1.82 -7.90
N ASP A 252 26.53 -1.19 -7.19
CA ASP A 252 27.93 -1.63 -7.12
C ASP A 252 28.17 -2.78 -6.13
N GLY A 253 27.15 -3.21 -5.38
CA GLY A 253 27.21 -4.32 -4.44
C GLY A 253 27.90 -4.01 -3.12
N LYS A 254 28.10 -2.73 -2.74
CA LYS A 254 28.94 -2.35 -1.58
C LYS A 254 28.19 -1.78 -0.38
N THR A 255 27.01 -1.19 -0.59
CA THR A 255 26.26 -0.48 0.45
C THR A 255 24.84 -1.04 0.57
N ILE A 256 24.39 -1.24 1.80
CA ILE A 256 23.06 -1.76 2.11
C ILE A 256 22.22 -0.62 2.71
N LEU A 257 21.07 -0.32 2.11
CA LEU A 257 20.00 0.44 2.75
C LEU A 257 19.13 -0.51 3.55
N PHE A 258 18.59 -0.06 4.68
CA PHE A 258 17.60 -0.79 5.46
C PHE A 258 16.82 0.16 6.37
N ALA A 259 15.64 -0.27 6.81
CA ALA A 259 14.90 0.40 7.86
C ALA A 259 15.10 -0.31 9.21
N TRP A 260 15.19 0.46 10.29
CA TRP A 260 15.35 -0.05 11.65
C TRP A 260 14.47 0.71 12.64
N SER A 261 13.90 -0.02 13.59
CA SER A 261 13.16 0.53 14.73
C SER A 261 13.65 -0.11 16.03
N SER A 262 13.52 0.62 17.14
CA SER A 262 13.80 0.09 18.47
C SER A 262 12.86 -1.05 18.89
N GLY A 263 11.73 -1.22 18.20
CA GLY A 263 10.69 -2.21 18.50
C GLY A 263 9.92 -1.93 19.79
N GLY A 264 8.91 -2.78 20.04
CA GLY A 264 8.38 -3.12 21.36
C GLY A 264 7.82 -2.02 22.27
N HIS A 265 6.67 -1.41 21.92
CA HIS A 265 5.86 -0.67 22.90
C HIS A 265 4.36 -0.69 22.56
N ASP A 266 3.49 -0.53 23.56
CA ASP A 266 2.02 -0.42 23.40
C ASP A 266 1.56 0.90 22.73
N LYS A 267 2.51 1.79 22.36
CA LYS A 267 2.23 3.12 21.84
C LYS A 267 3.25 3.53 20.80
N TRP A 268 2.79 4.29 19.82
CA TRP A 268 3.66 5.00 18.89
C TRP A 268 4.43 6.12 19.58
N VAL A 269 5.75 6.00 19.62
CA VAL A 269 6.67 7.03 20.12
C VAL A 269 7.80 7.17 19.12
N GLN A 270 8.46 8.33 19.06
CA GLN A 270 9.52 8.57 18.08
C GLN A 270 10.59 7.47 18.08
N GLN A 271 10.92 6.92 19.25
CA GLN A 271 11.92 5.87 19.42
C GLN A 271 11.58 4.58 18.69
N ASN A 272 10.30 4.24 18.57
CA ASN A 272 9.88 3.00 17.91
C ASN A 272 9.34 3.22 16.51
N ARG A 273 9.53 4.40 15.90
CA ARG A 273 9.32 4.60 14.47
C ARG A 273 10.45 3.98 13.67
N PHE A 274 10.15 3.47 12.49
CA PHE A 274 11.19 3.06 11.55
C PHE A 274 11.94 4.28 11.00
N SER A 275 13.27 4.18 10.98
CA SER A 275 14.16 5.14 10.31
C SER A 275 15.05 4.42 9.31
N ILE A 276 15.46 5.11 8.26
CA ILE A 276 16.33 4.56 7.21
C ILE A 276 17.80 4.75 7.59
N PHE A 277 18.58 3.71 7.38
CA PHE A 277 20.02 3.66 7.59
C PHE A 277 20.73 3.12 6.35
N LYS A 278 22.02 3.42 6.24
CA LYS A 278 22.93 2.82 5.27
C LYS A 278 24.20 2.31 5.94
N ILE A 279 24.73 1.18 5.47
CA ILE A 279 25.95 0.55 6.00
C ILE A 279 26.73 -0.13 4.87
N ASN A 280 28.05 -0.23 4.99
CA ASN A 280 28.86 -1.02 4.08
C ASN A 280 28.67 -2.52 4.34
N ILE A 281 28.89 -3.36 3.32
CA ILE A 281 28.78 -4.82 3.43
C ILE A 281 29.78 -5.44 4.43
N ASP A 282 30.83 -4.72 4.80
CA ASP A 282 31.82 -5.12 5.82
C ASP A 282 31.41 -4.74 7.26
N GLY A 283 30.25 -4.10 7.44
CA GLY A 283 29.74 -3.62 8.73
C GLY A 283 30.25 -2.24 9.15
N THR A 284 31.04 -1.56 8.31
CA THR A 284 31.53 -0.21 8.60
C THR A 284 30.62 0.88 8.03
N GLY A 285 30.87 2.14 8.38
CA GLY A 285 30.21 3.28 7.74
C GLY A 285 28.73 3.47 8.06
N ILE A 286 28.23 2.88 9.15
CA ILE A 286 26.83 3.03 9.58
C ILE A 286 26.44 4.51 9.66
N THR A 287 25.44 4.88 8.86
CA THR A 287 24.93 6.25 8.79
C THR A 287 23.42 6.21 8.89
N ARG A 288 22.87 7.12 9.68
CA ARG A 288 21.43 7.36 9.73
C ARG A 288 21.04 8.34 8.62
N VAL A 289 20.07 7.95 7.79
CA VAL A 289 19.62 8.74 6.64
C VAL A 289 18.37 9.54 7.01
N THR A 290 17.44 8.96 7.78
CA THR A 290 16.25 9.70 8.25
C THR A 290 16.13 9.70 9.77
N ASP A 291 15.59 10.79 10.32
CA ASP A 291 15.16 10.91 11.71
C ASP A 291 13.87 11.74 11.74
N GLY A 292 13.02 11.53 12.74
CA GLY A 292 11.74 12.22 12.88
C GLY A 292 10.64 11.36 13.47
N ASN A 293 9.43 11.91 13.53
CA ASN A 293 8.25 11.26 14.12
C ASN A 293 7.40 10.50 13.08
N PHE A 294 8.05 10.00 12.03
CA PHE A 294 7.42 9.30 10.92
C PHE A 294 8.05 7.92 10.79
N ASP A 295 7.27 6.95 10.29
CA ASP A 295 7.83 5.67 9.90
C ASP A 295 8.37 5.80 8.48
N ASP A 296 9.67 5.67 8.30
CA ASP A 296 10.34 5.63 7.01
C ASP A 296 10.79 4.19 6.73
N ILE A 297 10.20 3.56 5.71
CA ILE A 297 10.35 2.13 5.39
C ILE A 297 10.61 1.90 3.90
N HIS A 298 10.96 0.65 3.55
CA HIS A 298 11.12 0.19 2.18
C HIS A 298 12.04 1.08 1.30
N PRO A 299 13.26 1.41 1.75
CA PRO A 299 14.18 2.18 0.92
C PRO A 299 14.63 1.36 -0.29
N CYS A 300 14.77 2.00 -1.46
CA CYS A 300 15.44 1.43 -2.61
C CYS A 300 16.29 2.48 -3.35
N TRP A 301 17.40 2.03 -3.92
CA TRP A 301 18.30 2.88 -4.70
C TRP A 301 17.68 3.22 -6.06
N LEU A 302 17.61 4.51 -6.40
CA LEU A 302 17.29 4.96 -7.75
C LEU A 302 18.57 5.01 -8.61
N PRO A 303 18.48 4.83 -9.95
CA PRO A 303 19.65 4.89 -10.82
C PRO A 303 20.41 6.23 -10.76
N SER A 304 19.72 7.31 -10.38
CA SER A 304 20.30 8.64 -10.18
C SER A 304 21.15 8.80 -8.91
N GLY A 305 21.19 7.79 -8.03
CA GLY A 305 21.82 7.85 -6.71
C GLY A 305 20.92 8.39 -5.60
N ARG A 306 19.71 8.86 -5.93
CA ARG A 306 18.67 9.16 -4.94
C ARG A 306 18.11 7.88 -4.31
N ILE A 307 17.40 8.03 -3.20
CA ILE A 307 16.70 6.94 -2.51
C ILE A 307 15.19 7.19 -2.64
N ALA A 308 14.45 6.21 -3.17
CA ALA A 308 12.99 6.17 -3.03
C ALA A 308 12.62 5.39 -1.77
N PHE A 309 11.57 5.81 -1.07
CA PHE A 309 11.15 5.18 0.18
C PHE A 309 9.67 5.44 0.46
N ILE A 310 9.10 4.67 1.37
CA ILE A 310 7.71 4.78 1.81
C ILE A 310 7.67 5.44 3.19
N THR A 311 6.78 6.41 3.40
CA THR A 311 6.71 7.14 4.67
C THR A 311 5.32 7.63 5.04
N THR A 312 5.11 7.85 6.34
CA THR A 312 3.88 8.45 6.90
C THR A 312 3.90 9.99 6.90
N ARG A 313 4.95 10.62 6.34
CA ARG A 313 5.14 12.09 6.30
C ARG A 313 4.01 12.87 5.64
N ARG A 314 3.29 12.26 4.69
CA ARG A 314 2.11 12.87 4.07
C ARG A 314 1.01 13.17 5.08
N GLY A 315 0.93 12.37 6.15
CA GLY A 315 -0.21 12.34 7.05
C GLY A 315 -1.40 11.58 6.44
N GLY A 316 -2.49 11.54 7.20
CA GLY A 316 -3.69 10.80 6.85
C GLY A 316 -3.77 9.41 7.51
N TYR A 317 -4.95 8.82 7.42
CA TYR A 317 -5.26 7.51 8.00
C TYR A 317 -6.05 6.62 7.05
N GLY A 318 -5.85 5.31 7.15
CA GLY A 318 -6.63 4.33 6.39
C GLY A 318 -8.13 4.39 6.72
N ARG A 319 -8.96 4.28 5.68
CA ARG A 319 -10.43 4.39 5.80
C ARG A 319 -11.11 3.15 6.39
N CYS A 320 -10.37 2.06 6.57
CA CYS A 320 -10.97 0.76 6.85
C CYS A 320 -10.75 0.22 8.27
N HIS A 321 -10.14 1.01 9.16
CA HIS A 321 -9.67 0.51 10.45
C HIS A 321 -10.44 1.10 11.62
N LEU A 322 -10.75 0.24 12.60
CA LEU A 322 -11.26 0.63 13.92
C LEU A 322 -10.12 0.93 14.91
N ARG A 323 -8.99 1.41 14.39
CA ARG A 323 -7.78 1.81 15.12
C ARG A 323 -6.96 2.74 14.24
N ALA A 324 -6.03 3.47 14.84
CA ALA A 324 -5.16 4.37 14.10
C ALA A 324 -4.21 3.59 13.17
N VAL A 325 -4.43 3.77 11.85
CA VAL A 325 -3.56 3.24 10.79
C VAL A 325 -3.10 4.42 9.93
N PRO A 326 -1.88 4.93 10.14
CA PRO A 326 -1.34 6.00 9.31
C PRO A 326 -1.27 5.60 7.83
N THR A 327 -1.41 6.57 6.94
CA THR A 327 -1.20 6.37 5.50
C THR A 327 0.29 6.42 5.16
N TYR A 328 0.77 5.41 4.44
CA TYR A 328 2.13 5.27 3.91
C TYR A 328 2.15 5.60 2.41
N THR A 329 2.99 6.56 1.99
CA THR A 329 3.08 6.99 0.57
C THR A 329 4.53 7.09 0.09
N LEU A 330 4.71 7.08 -1.23
CA LEU A 330 6.02 7.12 -1.88
C LEU A 330 6.67 8.51 -1.86
N PHE A 331 7.95 8.57 -1.47
CA PHE A 331 8.80 9.75 -1.41
C PHE A 331 10.19 9.44 -2.02
N SER A 332 10.97 10.49 -2.29
CA SER A 332 12.40 10.36 -2.58
C SER A 332 13.24 11.36 -1.83
N MET A 333 14.53 11.06 -1.66
CA MET A 333 15.52 11.93 -1.02
C MET A 333 16.91 11.73 -1.64
N LYS A 334 17.83 12.64 -1.36
CA LYS A 334 19.27 12.38 -1.58
C LYS A 334 19.76 11.32 -0.57
N ASP A 335 20.90 10.70 -0.88
CA ASP A 335 21.44 9.60 -0.07
C ASP A 335 21.99 10.05 1.30
N ASP A 336 22.10 11.36 1.53
CA ASP A 336 22.43 11.99 2.81
C ASP A 336 21.19 12.35 3.65
N GLY A 337 19.98 12.08 3.16
CA GLY A 337 18.71 12.37 3.82
C GLY A 337 18.15 13.77 3.57
N SER A 338 18.84 14.61 2.79
CA SER A 338 18.34 15.92 2.39
C SER A 338 17.41 15.85 1.17
N ASP A 339 16.74 16.97 0.87
CA ASP A 339 15.88 17.13 -0.30
C ASP A 339 14.78 16.05 -0.41
N ILE A 340 14.08 15.80 0.70
CA ILE A 340 12.94 14.88 0.75
C ILE A 340 11.77 15.50 -0.05
N VAL A 341 11.26 14.78 -1.05
CA VAL A 341 10.12 15.17 -1.89
C VAL A 341 9.05 14.08 -1.93
N CYS A 342 7.78 14.50 -1.92
CA CYS A 342 6.62 13.62 -2.02
C CYS A 342 6.45 13.16 -3.48
N LEU A 343 6.54 11.87 -3.76
CA LEU A 343 6.32 11.33 -5.11
C LEU A 343 4.86 10.94 -5.34
N SER A 344 4.11 10.65 -4.28
CA SER A 344 2.72 10.20 -4.37
C SER A 344 1.78 10.95 -3.46
N TYR A 345 0.67 11.42 -4.05
CA TYR A 345 -0.41 12.07 -3.34
C TYR A 345 -1.62 11.18 -3.03
N HIS A 346 -1.48 9.87 -3.15
CA HIS A 346 -2.59 8.94 -2.93
C HIS A 346 -3.08 8.94 -1.45
N GLU A 347 -4.38 8.79 -1.23
CA GLU A 347 -5.01 8.85 0.11
C GLU A 347 -4.81 7.60 0.97
N THR A 348 -4.62 6.45 0.33
CA THR A 348 -4.34 5.13 0.95
C THR A 348 -2.90 4.66 0.75
N ASN A 349 -2.59 3.49 1.33
CA ASN A 349 -1.23 2.98 1.47
C ASN A 349 -0.56 2.52 0.17
N GLU A 350 0.74 2.73 0.11
CA GLU A 350 1.66 2.23 -0.92
C GLU A 350 2.84 1.51 -0.26
N PHE A 351 3.33 0.44 -0.88
CA PHE A 351 4.39 -0.40 -0.31
C PHE A 351 5.35 -0.94 -1.38
N HIS A 352 6.50 -1.44 -0.89
CA HIS A 352 7.48 -2.22 -1.65
C HIS A 352 7.96 -1.60 -2.98
N PRO A 353 8.43 -0.34 -3.02
CA PRO A 353 9.03 0.22 -4.22
C PRO A 353 10.29 -0.55 -4.64
N ALA A 354 10.41 -0.82 -5.93
CA ALA A 354 11.60 -1.36 -6.58
C ALA A 354 11.82 -0.66 -7.93
N VAL A 355 13.05 -0.69 -8.45
CA VAL A 355 13.36 -0.09 -9.75
C VAL A 355 13.19 -1.12 -10.87
N THR A 356 12.51 -0.73 -11.94
CA THR A 356 12.29 -1.57 -13.13
C THR A 356 13.53 -1.63 -14.02
N ASN A 357 13.58 -2.59 -14.95
CA ASN A 357 14.64 -2.65 -15.96
C ASN A 357 14.71 -1.39 -16.85
N SER A 358 13.63 -0.63 -16.95
CA SER A 358 13.56 0.64 -17.70
C SER A 358 13.90 1.88 -16.86
N GLY A 359 14.22 1.72 -15.58
CA GLY A 359 14.58 2.83 -14.69
C GLY A 359 13.39 3.55 -14.05
N LYS A 360 12.16 3.03 -14.18
CA LYS A 360 10.97 3.49 -13.45
C LYS A 360 10.92 2.88 -12.04
N ILE A 361 9.97 3.32 -11.22
CA ILE A 361 9.66 2.70 -9.93
C ILE A 361 8.38 1.86 -10.10
N VAL A 362 8.43 0.58 -9.70
CA VAL A 362 7.26 -0.29 -9.50
C VAL A 362 6.97 -0.44 -8.01
N TYR A 363 5.71 -0.42 -7.60
CA TYR A 363 5.28 -0.49 -6.20
C TYR A 363 3.86 -1.06 -6.09
N SER A 364 3.50 -1.56 -4.91
CA SER A 364 2.14 -1.98 -4.60
C SER A 364 1.35 -0.76 -4.11
N ARG A 365 0.18 -0.51 -4.67
CA ARG A 365 -0.72 0.55 -4.18
C ARG A 365 -2.08 -0.04 -3.86
N TRP A 366 -2.62 0.43 -2.74
CA TRP A 366 -4.01 0.29 -2.37
C TRP A 366 -4.85 1.38 -3.08
N ASP A 367 -5.81 1.04 -3.95
CA ASP A 367 -6.72 2.00 -4.62
C ASP A 367 -8.23 1.68 -4.44
N TYR A 368 -8.84 2.18 -3.35
CA TYR A 368 -10.29 2.07 -3.08
C TYR A 368 -11.08 3.31 -3.50
N VAL A 369 -10.57 4.15 -4.41
CA VAL A 369 -11.33 5.33 -4.83
C VAL A 369 -12.55 4.90 -5.62
N ASP A 370 -13.69 4.92 -4.95
CA ASP A 370 -14.96 4.41 -5.43
C ASP A 370 -14.87 2.95 -5.89
N ARG A 371 -14.04 2.09 -5.30
CA ARG A 371 -13.93 0.66 -5.65
C ARG A 371 -14.22 -0.26 -4.47
N ASP A 372 -14.36 -1.54 -4.77
CA ASP A 372 -14.47 -2.59 -3.76
C ASP A 372 -13.19 -2.72 -2.93
N LEU A 373 -13.39 -2.94 -1.63
CA LEU A 373 -12.33 -2.97 -0.63
C LEU A 373 -11.48 -4.24 -0.64
N ALA A 374 -11.72 -5.23 -1.49
CA ALA A 374 -10.85 -6.42 -1.60
C ALA A 374 -10.14 -6.50 -2.96
N ALA A 375 -10.37 -5.55 -3.86
CA ALA A 375 -9.99 -5.67 -5.27
C ALA A 375 -8.74 -4.88 -5.69
N ALA A 376 -8.01 -4.22 -4.78
CA ALA A 376 -7.21 -3.05 -5.17
C ALA A 376 -5.76 -2.95 -4.67
N HIS A 377 -5.10 -4.05 -4.31
CA HIS A 377 -3.68 -4.03 -3.91
C HIS A 377 -2.78 -4.60 -5.02
N HIS A 378 -2.64 -3.89 -6.14
CA HIS A 378 -1.87 -4.38 -7.29
C HIS A 378 -0.68 -3.48 -7.61
N ILE A 379 0.12 -3.90 -8.57
CA ILE A 379 1.31 -3.18 -9.01
C ILE A 379 0.97 -1.91 -9.79
N TRP A 380 1.73 -0.85 -9.49
CA TRP A 380 1.73 0.43 -10.19
C TRP A 380 3.15 0.82 -10.57
N GLU A 381 3.27 1.60 -11.64
CA GLU A 381 4.53 2.21 -12.06
C GLU A 381 4.46 3.73 -12.03
N CYS A 382 5.56 4.40 -11.75
CA CYS A 382 5.75 5.83 -12.00
C CYS A 382 7.20 6.12 -12.40
N PHE A 383 7.45 7.32 -12.94
CA PHE A 383 8.84 7.77 -13.14
C PHE A 383 9.53 8.06 -11.79
N PRO A 384 10.87 8.08 -11.73
CA PRO A 384 11.62 8.36 -10.50
C PRO A 384 11.33 9.72 -9.84
N ASP A 385 10.70 10.64 -10.57
CA ASP A 385 10.25 11.94 -10.08
C ASP A 385 8.74 11.99 -9.73
N GLY A 386 8.09 10.82 -9.66
CA GLY A 386 6.70 10.66 -9.23
C GLY A 386 5.66 10.94 -10.33
N THR A 387 6.10 11.32 -11.52
CA THR A 387 5.20 11.63 -12.64
C THR A 387 4.53 10.39 -13.22
N ASN A 388 3.37 10.61 -13.82
CA ASN A 388 2.62 9.62 -14.60
C ASN A 388 2.43 8.25 -13.91
N PRO A 389 1.85 8.19 -12.69
CA PRO A 389 1.54 6.91 -12.04
C PRO A 389 0.48 6.13 -12.84
N ARG A 390 0.76 4.88 -13.20
CA ARG A 390 -0.13 4.02 -14.02
C ARG A 390 -0.17 2.58 -13.52
N ALA A 391 -1.31 1.92 -13.72
CA ALA A 391 -1.45 0.48 -13.57
C ALA A 391 -1.98 -0.15 -14.86
N TYR A 392 -1.27 -1.15 -15.38
CA TYR A 392 -1.65 -1.95 -16.56
C TYR A 392 -2.17 -3.34 -16.17
N HIS A 393 -2.21 -3.63 -14.88
CA HIS A 393 -2.54 -4.93 -14.32
C HIS A 393 -3.52 -4.78 -13.17
N GLY A 394 -4.51 -5.66 -13.07
CA GLY A 394 -5.09 -6.03 -11.80
C GLY A 394 -6.10 -5.02 -11.22
N ASN A 395 -6.16 -3.76 -11.65
CA ASN A 395 -7.02 -2.79 -10.98
C ASN A 395 -8.51 -2.82 -11.35
N TYR A 396 -8.86 -3.52 -12.44
CA TYR A 396 -10.25 -3.61 -12.91
C TYR A 396 -10.67 -5.06 -13.10
N ALA A 397 -10.66 -5.84 -12.01
CA ALA A 397 -11.41 -7.11 -12.03
C ALA A 397 -12.80 -6.88 -12.58
N LEU A 398 -13.34 -7.83 -13.34
CA LEU A 398 -14.68 -7.78 -13.89
C LEU A 398 -15.71 -8.30 -12.85
N PRO A 399 -16.62 -7.49 -12.30
CA PRO A 399 -17.77 -8.01 -11.55
C PRO A 399 -19.05 -7.59 -12.30
N TYR A 400 -19.69 -8.50 -13.04
CA TYR A 400 -20.85 -8.16 -13.87
C TYR A 400 -22.09 -9.02 -13.64
N ASN A 401 -22.16 -9.76 -12.55
CA ASN A 401 -23.30 -10.64 -12.28
C ASN A 401 -24.64 -9.92 -12.00
N THR A 402 -24.71 -8.59 -12.12
CA THR A 402 -25.84 -7.80 -11.60
C THR A 402 -26.35 -6.69 -12.53
N ILE A 403 -25.72 -6.46 -13.69
CA ILE A 403 -26.23 -5.54 -14.69
C ILE A 403 -26.87 -6.36 -15.81
N GLN A 404 -28.19 -6.56 -15.70
CA GLN A 404 -29.02 -7.40 -16.60
C GLN A 404 -28.80 -7.15 -18.10
N SER A 405 -28.36 -5.96 -18.52
CA SER A 405 -28.23 -5.58 -19.93
C SER A 405 -26.86 -5.89 -20.58
N VAL A 406 -25.86 -6.37 -19.83
CA VAL A 406 -24.51 -6.69 -20.36
C VAL A 406 -24.21 -8.20 -20.28
N GLY A 407 -25.13 -9.01 -19.77
CA GLY A 407 -24.97 -10.47 -19.61
C GLY A 407 -24.25 -10.86 -18.31
N PRO A 408 -24.42 -12.10 -17.83
CA PRO A 408 -23.79 -12.55 -16.59
C PRO A 408 -22.31 -12.88 -16.83
N PHE A 409 -21.38 -12.01 -16.42
CA PHE A 409 -19.97 -12.40 -16.30
C PHE A 409 -19.65 -12.83 -14.86
N SER A 410 -18.83 -13.88 -14.72
CA SER A 410 -18.32 -14.32 -13.42
C SER A 410 -17.40 -13.27 -12.80
N ASP A 411 -17.52 -13.09 -11.47
CA ASP A 411 -16.69 -12.14 -10.71
C ASP A 411 -15.22 -12.55 -10.76
N GLY A 412 -14.42 -11.79 -11.52
CA GLY A 412 -13.01 -12.03 -11.76
C GLY A 412 -12.14 -11.91 -10.50
N ARG A 413 -12.61 -11.26 -9.44
CA ARG A 413 -11.85 -11.10 -8.19
C ARG A 413 -11.58 -12.41 -7.48
N LYS A 414 -12.52 -13.37 -7.54
CA LYS A 414 -12.34 -14.70 -6.91
C LYS A 414 -11.40 -15.61 -7.71
N LEU A 415 -11.04 -15.21 -8.92
CA LEU A 415 -10.24 -16.01 -9.83
C LEU A 415 -8.76 -15.62 -9.81
N ARG A 416 -8.38 -14.63 -8.99
CA ARG A 416 -7.07 -13.98 -9.01
C ARG A 416 -6.67 -13.55 -7.60
N PRO A 417 -5.41 -13.17 -7.33
CA PRO A 417 -5.02 -12.70 -6.00
C PRO A 417 -5.73 -11.38 -5.64
N TRP A 418 -6.04 -11.19 -4.36
CA TRP A 418 -6.59 -9.93 -3.86
C TRP A 418 -5.51 -8.86 -3.65
N ALA A 419 -4.27 -9.30 -3.41
CA ALA A 419 -3.13 -8.42 -3.25
C ALA A 419 -1.83 -9.01 -3.81
N GLU A 420 -0.99 -8.11 -4.33
CA GLU A 420 0.32 -8.38 -4.89
C GLU A 420 1.36 -7.52 -4.17
N TYR A 421 2.30 -8.16 -3.51
CA TYR A 421 3.32 -7.53 -2.68
C TYR A 421 4.73 -7.83 -3.16
N ASN A 422 5.70 -7.00 -2.76
CA ASN A 422 7.11 -7.14 -3.13
C ASN A 422 7.35 -7.28 -4.65
N PRO A 423 6.75 -6.41 -5.50
CA PRO A 423 6.94 -6.51 -6.94
C PRO A 423 8.40 -6.20 -7.32
N ARG A 424 8.96 -7.00 -8.23
CA ARG A 424 10.30 -6.78 -8.80
C ARG A 424 10.31 -7.14 -10.28
N SER A 425 11.03 -6.36 -11.09
CA SER A 425 11.31 -6.76 -12.47
C SER A 425 12.23 -7.98 -12.50
N ILE A 426 11.99 -8.87 -13.46
CA ILE A 426 12.85 -10.02 -13.71
C ILE A 426 14.03 -9.58 -14.59
N PRO A 427 15.29 -9.88 -14.24
CA PRO A 427 16.44 -9.49 -15.06
C PRO A 427 16.31 -9.96 -16.52
N GLY A 428 16.56 -9.05 -17.47
CA GLY A 428 16.50 -9.37 -18.90
C GLY A 428 15.09 -9.62 -19.46
N SER A 429 14.04 -9.24 -18.73
CA SER A 429 12.63 -9.48 -19.07
C SER A 429 11.78 -8.22 -18.91
N THR A 430 10.62 -8.19 -19.58
CA THR A 430 9.53 -7.22 -19.37
C THR A 430 8.61 -7.61 -18.21
N LYS A 431 8.74 -8.83 -17.69
CA LYS A 431 7.85 -9.40 -16.67
C LYS A 431 8.25 -9.03 -15.24
N PHE A 432 7.29 -9.16 -14.35
CA PHE A 432 7.47 -8.97 -12.92
C PHE A 432 7.29 -10.28 -12.15
N ILE A 433 7.91 -10.37 -10.98
CA ILE A 433 7.61 -11.35 -9.95
C ILE A 433 6.99 -10.63 -8.75
N ALA A 434 6.01 -11.25 -8.11
CA ALA A 434 5.35 -10.72 -6.91
C ALA A 434 4.90 -11.84 -5.96
N THR A 435 4.53 -11.45 -4.74
CA THR A 435 3.89 -12.31 -3.75
C THR A 435 2.39 -12.03 -3.76
N ALA A 436 1.59 -13.01 -4.20
CA ALA A 436 0.14 -13.02 -4.08
C ALA A 436 -0.27 -13.29 -2.62
N GLY A 437 -0.61 -12.24 -1.88
CA GLY A 437 -0.95 -12.28 -0.45
C GLY A 437 -2.41 -11.90 -0.15
N PRO A 438 -2.80 -11.91 1.14
CA PRO A 438 -4.14 -11.52 1.58
C PRO A 438 -4.36 -10.00 1.55
N HIS A 439 -5.63 -9.58 1.59
CA HIS A 439 -6.03 -8.27 2.04
C HIS A 439 -5.91 -8.14 3.58
N HIS A 440 -6.42 -9.06 4.40
CA HIS A 440 -6.35 -8.94 5.87
C HIS A 440 -5.27 -9.84 6.46
N GLY A 441 -4.00 -9.58 6.11
CA GLY A 441 -2.91 -10.38 6.64
C GLY A 441 -1.52 -9.92 6.23
N GLN A 442 -0.50 -10.68 6.65
CA GLN A 442 0.90 -10.35 6.35
C GLN A 442 1.21 -10.53 4.85
N SER A 443 2.26 -9.89 4.34
CA SER A 443 2.61 -9.88 2.90
C SER A 443 3.27 -11.19 2.42
N PHE A 444 2.63 -12.32 2.69
CA PHE A 444 3.06 -13.68 2.37
C PHE A 444 1.93 -14.47 1.70
N GLY A 445 2.29 -15.40 0.82
CA GLY A 445 1.33 -16.22 0.09
C GLY A 445 1.98 -16.99 -1.04
N SER A 446 1.33 -17.04 -2.21
CA SER A 446 1.87 -17.69 -3.41
C SER A 446 2.81 -16.75 -4.18
N LEU A 447 3.81 -17.27 -4.88
CA LEU A 447 4.61 -16.48 -5.81
C LEU A 447 3.99 -16.53 -7.20
N VAL A 448 3.92 -15.36 -7.84
CA VAL A 448 3.33 -15.19 -9.17
C VAL A 448 4.28 -14.43 -10.09
N MET A 449 4.19 -14.75 -11.38
CA MET A 449 4.77 -13.98 -12.46
C MET A 449 3.66 -13.16 -13.12
N ILE A 450 3.94 -11.90 -13.41
CA ILE A 450 3.02 -10.95 -14.06
C ILE A 450 3.63 -10.54 -15.40
N ASP A 451 2.90 -10.79 -16.47
CA ASP A 451 3.25 -10.45 -17.85
C ASP A 451 2.30 -9.35 -18.35
N GLN A 452 2.79 -8.12 -18.36
CA GLN A 452 2.05 -6.96 -18.84
C GLN A 452 2.16 -6.77 -20.36
N ASP A 453 2.71 -7.71 -21.14
CA ASP A 453 2.60 -7.68 -22.61
C ASP A 453 1.32 -8.39 -23.08
N ILE A 454 0.64 -9.11 -22.18
CA ILE A 454 -0.64 -9.77 -22.42
C ILE A 454 -1.77 -8.83 -21.99
N ALA A 455 -2.87 -8.80 -22.75
CA ALA A 455 -4.05 -8.03 -22.37
C ALA A 455 -4.68 -8.54 -21.06
N ASP A 456 -4.99 -7.63 -20.13
CA ASP A 456 -5.68 -7.94 -18.87
C ASP A 456 -7.15 -8.33 -19.14
N ASP A 457 -7.51 -9.58 -18.86
CA ASP A 457 -8.89 -10.09 -18.96
C ASP A 457 -9.72 -9.81 -17.70
N GLY A 458 -9.16 -9.05 -16.76
CA GLY A 458 -9.69 -8.79 -15.43
C GLY A 458 -9.70 -10.02 -14.53
N LYS A 459 -8.92 -11.06 -14.87
CA LYS A 459 -8.78 -12.32 -14.15
C LYS A 459 -7.30 -12.68 -14.01
N MET A 460 -6.81 -13.65 -14.79
CA MET A 460 -5.48 -14.29 -14.65
C MET A 460 -4.71 -14.32 -15.97
N SER A 461 -5.18 -13.69 -17.06
CA SER A 461 -4.47 -13.75 -18.35
C SER A 461 -3.00 -13.33 -18.25
N GLN A 462 -2.75 -12.28 -17.46
CA GLN A 462 -1.41 -11.73 -17.19
C GLN A 462 -0.67 -12.43 -16.05
N VAL A 463 -1.33 -13.28 -15.27
CA VAL A 463 -0.77 -13.84 -14.02
C VAL A 463 -0.56 -15.33 -14.16
N LYS A 464 0.67 -15.78 -13.94
CA LYS A 464 1.02 -17.20 -13.87
C LYS A 464 1.59 -17.55 -12.51
N ARG A 465 1.07 -18.62 -11.90
CA ARG A 465 1.47 -19.08 -10.58
C ARG A 465 2.80 -19.84 -10.67
N ILE A 466 3.77 -19.43 -9.87
CA ILE A 466 5.08 -20.08 -9.75
C ILE A 466 5.01 -21.20 -8.71
N THR A 467 4.29 -20.97 -7.61
CA THR A 467 4.15 -21.92 -6.48
C THR A 467 2.71 -22.42 -6.35
N PRO A 468 2.27 -23.37 -7.18
CA PRO A 468 0.89 -23.89 -7.12
C PRO A 468 0.60 -24.74 -5.90
N ASP A 469 1.62 -25.12 -5.12
CA ASP A 469 1.45 -25.73 -3.80
C ASP A 469 1.05 -24.71 -2.71
N ALA A 470 0.87 -23.43 -3.07
CA ALA A 470 0.28 -22.40 -2.22
C ALA A 470 -0.93 -21.74 -2.92
N LEU A 471 -2.09 -21.82 -2.25
CA LEU A 471 -3.31 -21.12 -2.65
C LEU A 471 -3.15 -19.61 -2.44
N PHE A 472 -3.96 -18.82 -3.14
CA PHE A 472 -4.08 -17.38 -2.91
C PHE A 472 -4.85 -17.15 -1.61
N PRO A 473 -4.22 -16.56 -0.57
CA PRO A 473 -4.89 -16.26 0.68
C PRO A 473 -6.12 -15.36 0.44
N GLU A 474 -7.21 -15.64 1.14
CA GLU A 474 -8.55 -15.01 1.06
C GLU A 474 -9.30 -15.16 -0.26
N ALA A 475 -8.60 -15.19 -1.40
CA ALA A 475 -9.22 -15.45 -2.70
C ALA A 475 -9.68 -16.91 -2.85
N GLU A 476 -8.83 -17.86 -2.44
CA GLU A 476 -9.06 -19.30 -2.61
C GLU A 476 -9.19 -20.06 -1.27
N THR A 477 -8.72 -19.46 -0.17
CA THR A 477 -8.74 -20.08 1.15
C THR A 477 -8.90 -19.06 2.26
N ALA A 478 -9.69 -19.40 3.27
CA ALA A 478 -9.86 -18.58 4.47
C ALA A 478 -8.64 -18.65 5.43
N ASN A 479 -7.67 -19.53 5.16
CA ASN A 479 -6.51 -19.73 6.02
C ASN A 479 -5.31 -18.88 5.57
N ASN A 480 -4.48 -18.50 6.54
CA ASN A 480 -3.22 -17.78 6.37
C ASN A 480 -2.16 -18.67 5.70
N ALA A 481 -2.32 -18.91 4.39
CA ALA A 481 -1.44 -19.72 3.56
C ALA A 481 -0.11 -19.01 3.26
N TYR A 482 0.59 -18.55 4.30
CA TYR A 482 1.79 -17.71 4.24
C TYR A 482 3.06 -18.49 3.94
N ARG A 483 2.99 -19.45 3.02
CA ARG A 483 4.11 -20.35 2.70
C ARG A 483 5.28 -19.60 2.10
N TYR A 484 5.06 -18.70 1.14
CA TYR A 484 6.15 -18.00 0.45
C TYR A 484 6.09 -16.47 0.62
N GLY A 485 7.20 -15.81 0.30
CA GLY A 485 7.23 -14.36 0.11
C GLY A 485 8.60 -13.86 -0.33
N THR A 486 8.73 -12.53 -0.35
CA THR A 486 9.94 -11.76 -0.68
C THR A 486 10.79 -12.36 -1.82
N PRO A 487 10.18 -12.65 -2.98
CA PRO A 487 10.90 -13.28 -4.08
C PRO A 487 11.98 -12.36 -4.65
N TRP A 488 13.08 -12.95 -5.07
CA TRP A 488 14.13 -12.33 -5.87
C TRP A 488 14.41 -13.20 -7.10
N ALA A 489 14.04 -12.70 -8.28
CA ALA A 489 14.26 -13.42 -9.52
C ALA A 489 15.73 -13.30 -9.98
N LEU A 490 16.32 -14.45 -10.34
CA LEU A 490 17.62 -14.52 -11.02
C LEU A 490 17.42 -14.62 -12.54
N SER A 491 16.30 -15.21 -12.96
CA SER A 491 15.80 -15.28 -14.33
C SER A 491 14.28 -15.55 -14.32
N GLU A 492 13.65 -15.74 -15.48
CA GLU A 492 12.26 -16.24 -15.57
C GLU A 492 12.11 -17.70 -15.12
N ASP A 493 13.21 -18.39 -14.80
CA ASP A 493 13.22 -19.81 -14.51
C ASP A 493 13.72 -20.14 -13.08
N LEU A 494 14.39 -19.20 -12.40
CA LEU A 494 15.06 -19.42 -11.12
C LEU A 494 14.91 -18.23 -10.17
N TYR A 495 14.59 -18.52 -8.91
CA TYR A 495 14.21 -17.55 -7.89
C TYR A 495 14.83 -17.89 -6.54
N LEU A 496 15.20 -16.86 -5.78
CA LEU A 496 15.41 -16.95 -4.33
C LEU A 496 14.14 -16.47 -3.64
N CYS A 497 13.73 -17.14 -2.56
CA CYS A 497 12.60 -16.67 -1.76
C CYS A 497 12.67 -17.24 -0.35
N ASN A 498 11.77 -16.78 0.52
CA ASN A 498 11.53 -17.45 1.77
C ASN A 498 10.37 -18.45 1.64
N TYR A 499 10.49 -19.60 2.29
CA TYR A 499 9.48 -20.63 2.49
C TYR A 499 9.36 -20.91 3.99
N ASN A 500 8.27 -20.50 4.62
CA ASN A 500 8.16 -20.45 6.10
C ASN A 500 9.45 -19.84 6.71
N SER A 501 10.10 -20.52 7.64
CA SER A 501 11.33 -20.08 8.31
C SER A 501 12.63 -20.41 7.55
N THR A 502 12.56 -20.63 6.23
CA THR A 502 13.66 -21.12 5.41
C THR A 502 13.89 -20.24 4.19
N LEU A 503 15.14 -19.89 3.88
CA LEU A 503 15.53 -19.37 2.57
C LEU A 503 15.72 -20.52 1.60
N VAL A 504 15.08 -20.45 0.44
CA VAL A 504 15.11 -21.51 -0.57
C VAL A 504 15.50 -20.97 -1.93
N LEU A 505 16.14 -21.82 -2.71
CA LEU A 505 16.26 -21.70 -4.14
C LEU A 505 15.09 -22.46 -4.78
N LEU A 506 14.35 -21.81 -5.67
CA LEU A 506 13.15 -22.32 -6.32
C LEU A 506 13.28 -22.17 -7.84
N ASP A 507 12.91 -23.20 -8.61
CA ASP A 507 12.78 -23.07 -10.06
C ASP A 507 11.30 -23.08 -10.51
N LYS A 508 11.05 -22.67 -11.76
CA LYS A 508 9.67 -22.63 -12.31
C LYS A 508 8.97 -24.00 -12.35
N SER A 509 9.73 -25.09 -12.42
CA SER A 509 9.18 -26.45 -12.43
C SER A 509 8.85 -26.97 -11.02
N GLY A 510 9.04 -26.17 -9.97
CA GLY A 510 8.74 -26.52 -8.58
C GLY A 510 9.85 -27.31 -7.88
N ASN A 511 11.08 -27.34 -8.42
CA ASN A 511 12.26 -27.78 -7.69
C ASN A 511 12.58 -26.77 -6.58
N LYS A 512 12.86 -27.27 -5.37
CA LYS A 512 13.00 -26.42 -4.17
C LYS A 512 14.12 -26.94 -3.28
N GLN A 513 15.15 -26.13 -3.06
CA GLN A 513 16.31 -26.51 -2.25
C GLN A 513 16.56 -25.50 -1.13
N GLN A 514 16.73 -26.01 0.09
CA GLN A 514 17.07 -25.21 1.26
C GLN A 514 18.47 -24.59 1.12
N LEU A 515 18.59 -23.31 1.41
CA LEU A 515 19.85 -22.58 1.52
C LEU A 515 20.20 -22.30 2.99
N TYR A 516 19.20 -21.90 3.78
CA TYR A 516 19.35 -21.58 5.18
C TYR A 516 18.01 -21.71 5.90
N THR A 517 17.98 -22.16 7.16
CA THR A 517 16.77 -22.18 7.98
C THR A 517 17.05 -21.57 9.35
N THR A 518 16.11 -20.77 9.84
CA THR A 518 16.18 -20.19 11.18
C THR A 518 15.76 -21.26 12.20
N THR A 519 16.72 -21.71 13.01
CA THR A 519 16.48 -22.72 14.06
C THR A 519 16.47 -22.14 15.48
N SER A 520 16.85 -20.87 15.66
CA SER A 520 17.06 -20.29 16.98
C SER A 520 15.79 -19.73 17.62
N ASP A 521 14.83 -19.26 16.81
CA ASP A 521 13.55 -18.73 17.29
C ASP A 521 12.45 -19.01 16.26
N PRO A 522 11.42 -19.82 16.59
CA PRO A 522 10.32 -20.14 15.68
C PRO A 522 9.47 -18.91 15.30
N ASN A 523 9.60 -17.78 16.01
CA ASN A 523 8.89 -16.54 15.70
C ASN A 523 9.59 -15.67 14.65
N LEU A 524 10.85 -15.98 14.32
CA LEU A 524 11.62 -15.26 13.32
C LEU A 524 11.52 -15.93 11.96
N ARG A 525 11.42 -15.10 10.93
CA ARG A 525 11.40 -15.50 9.54
C ARG A 525 12.58 -14.88 8.79
N PRO A 526 13.41 -15.65 8.08
CA PRO A 526 14.40 -15.09 7.18
C PRO A 526 13.68 -14.62 5.91
N ILE A 527 13.86 -13.37 5.53
CA ILE A 527 13.18 -12.73 4.40
C ILE A 527 14.14 -11.80 3.64
N TYR A 528 13.75 -11.40 2.43
CA TYR A 528 14.55 -10.58 1.51
C TYR A 528 15.91 -11.21 1.17
N PRO A 529 15.97 -12.42 0.58
CA PRO A 529 17.22 -12.97 0.05
C PRO A 529 17.68 -12.14 -1.17
N ILE A 530 18.82 -11.47 -1.04
CA ILE A 530 19.41 -10.60 -2.09
C ILE A 530 20.81 -11.14 -2.44
N PRO A 531 21.12 -11.43 -3.71
CA PRO A 531 22.48 -11.75 -4.14
C PRO A 531 23.48 -10.65 -3.75
N LEU A 532 24.54 -11.02 -3.04
CA LEU A 532 25.62 -10.09 -2.69
C LEU A 532 26.60 -10.00 -3.88
N LYS A 533 26.24 -9.19 -4.87
CA LYS A 533 27.07 -8.87 -6.04
C LYS A 533 26.67 -7.52 -6.64
N ALA A 534 27.55 -6.96 -7.46
CA ALA A 534 27.17 -5.86 -8.34
C ALA A 534 26.04 -6.31 -9.29
N ARG A 535 25.10 -5.39 -9.56
CA ARG A 535 23.94 -5.61 -10.43
C ARG A 535 23.89 -4.53 -11.50
N THR A 536 23.31 -4.86 -12.65
CA THR A 536 23.14 -3.92 -13.76
C THR A 536 22.39 -2.68 -13.29
N LEU A 537 22.98 -1.50 -13.51
CA LEU A 537 22.34 -0.22 -13.27
C LEU A 537 21.30 0.05 -14.38
N PRO A 538 20.00 0.18 -14.08
CA PRO A 538 19.00 0.57 -15.06
C PRO A 538 19.28 1.96 -15.63
N PRO A 539 18.70 2.32 -16.79
CA PRO A 539 18.83 3.67 -17.33
C PRO A 539 18.40 4.73 -16.32
N THR A 540 19.18 5.81 -16.21
CA THR A 540 18.75 6.99 -15.45
C THR A 540 17.78 7.80 -16.30
N LEU A 541 16.54 7.94 -15.83
CA LEU A 541 15.51 8.73 -16.50
C LEU A 541 15.61 10.21 -16.10
N ASN A 542 15.33 11.11 -17.04
CA ASN A 542 15.38 12.55 -16.79
C ASN A 542 14.25 12.97 -15.84
N THR A 543 14.60 13.71 -14.78
CA THR A 543 13.61 14.38 -13.92
C THR A 543 13.08 15.62 -14.64
N THR A 544 11.77 15.64 -14.88
CA THR A 544 11.08 16.70 -15.63
C THR A 544 10.33 17.69 -14.73
N THR A 545 10.18 17.34 -13.45
CA THR A 545 9.49 18.14 -12.44
C THR A 545 10.41 19.13 -11.72
N TYR A 546 9.80 20.08 -11.01
CA TYR A 546 10.49 21.13 -10.25
C TYR A 546 10.10 21.05 -8.77
N GLN A 547 10.57 19.99 -8.12
CA GLN A 547 10.30 19.67 -6.72
C GLN A 547 11.54 19.89 -5.85
N GLY A 548 11.34 20.05 -4.54
CA GLY A 548 12.44 20.19 -3.58
C GLY A 548 13.36 21.36 -3.94
N GLU A 549 14.67 21.12 -3.92
CA GLU A 549 15.68 22.12 -4.29
C GLU A 549 15.58 22.62 -5.75
N ARG A 550 14.89 21.89 -6.65
CA ARG A 550 14.64 22.35 -8.03
C ARG A 550 13.47 23.33 -8.15
N HIS A 551 12.65 23.46 -7.12
CA HIS A 551 11.49 24.33 -7.15
C HIS A 551 11.91 25.81 -7.04
N THR A 552 11.33 26.66 -7.88
CA THR A 552 11.56 28.11 -7.87
C THR A 552 10.24 28.84 -8.12
N SER A 553 10.18 30.14 -7.82
CA SER A 553 9.01 30.96 -8.20
C SER A 553 8.77 31.05 -9.70
N SER A 554 9.77 30.68 -10.52
CA SER A 554 9.70 30.62 -11.99
C SER A 554 9.47 29.22 -12.54
N SER A 555 9.21 28.22 -11.68
CA SER A 555 8.95 26.86 -12.13
C SER A 555 7.73 26.82 -13.06
N PRO A 556 7.79 26.07 -14.19
CA PRO A 556 6.67 25.93 -15.09
C PRO A 556 5.41 25.42 -14.37
N GLN A 557 4.25 25.88 -14.84
CA GLN A 557 2.97 25.37 -14.37
C GLN A 557 2.78 23.91 -14.81
N ALA A 558 2.17 23.10 -13.94
CA ALA A 558 1.73 21.78 -14.31
C ALA A 558 0.50 21.87 -15.21
N THR A 559 0.40 21.00 -16.23
CA THR A 559 -0.81 20.91 -17.08
C THR A 559 -1.26 19.47 -17.24
N ILE A 560 -2.56 19.30 -17.48
CA ILE A 560 -3.16 18.03 -17.87
C ILE A 560 -3.87 18.20 -19.20
N LYS A 561 -3.62 17.27 -20.11
CA LYS A 561 -4.20 17.22 -21.45
C LYS A 561 -4.94 15.90 -21.65
N ILE A 562 -6.11 15.97 -22.27
CA ILE A 562 -6.86 14.80 -22.74
C ILE A 562 -7.05 14.96 -24.24
N MET A 563 -6.55 14.00 -25.03
CA MET A 563 -6.62 14.10 -26.49
C MET A 563 -8.04 13.97 -27.01
N ASP A 564 -8.80 13.01 -26.49
CA ASP A 564 -10.18 12.77 -26.90
C ASP A 564 -10.99 12.05 -25.82
N VAL A 565 -11.92 12.74 -25.16
CA VAL A 565 -12.78 12.14 -24.13
C VAL A 565 -13.72 11.04 -24.66
N TYR A 566 -13.89 10.92 -25.98
CA TYR A 566 -14.71 9.88 -26.61
C TYR A 566 -13.90 8.63 -26.96
N THR A 567 -12.56 8.69 -26.85
CA THR A 567 -11.73 7.49 -26.94
C THR A 567 -11.77 6.76 -25.60
N THR A 568 -12.38 5.58 -25.59
CA THR A 568 -12.54 4.74 -24.42
C THR A 568 -12.44 3.27 -24.84
N ASP A 569 -12.23 2.36 -23.89
CA ASP A 569 -12.43 0.95 -24.15
C ASP A 569 -13.92 0.58 -24.27
N ALA A 570 -14.20 -0.70 -24.51
CA ALA A 570 -15.57 -1.18 -24.73
C ALA A 570 -16.53 -0.87 -23.56
N ILE A 571 -16.03 -0.83 -22.32
CA ILE A 571 -16.84 -0.60 -21.12
C ILE A 571 -17.08 0.91 -20.93
N GLY A 572 -16.08 1.72 -21.22
CA GLY A 572 -16.13 3.18 -21.14
C GLY A 572 -16.90 3.86 -22.28
N LYS A 573 -17.50 3.11 -23.21
CA LYS A 573 -18.21 3.70 -24.35
C LYS A 573 -19.38 4.57 -23.90
N LEU A 574 -19.36 5.84 -24.28
CA LEU A 574 -20.44 6.78 -23.96
C LEU A 574 -21.74 6.44 -24.71
N PRO A 575 -22.93 6.72 -24.16
CA PRO A 575 -24.19 6.51 -24.87
C PRO A 575 -24.23 7.29 -26.19
N THR A 576 -24.82 6.69 -27.23
CA THR A 576 -24.92 7.30 -28.57
C THR A 576 -25.51 8.70 -28.51
N GLY A 577 -24.88 9.66 -29.21
CA GLY A 577 -25.34 11.05 -29.27
C GLY A 577 -24.98 11.92 -28.06
N THR A 578 -24.33 11.35 -27.04
CA THR A 578 -23.87 12.13 -25.87
C THR A 578 -22.89 13.21 -26.31
N LYS A 579 -23.11 14.45 -25.85
CA LYS A 579 -22.21 15.59 -26.05
C LYS A 579 -21.64 16.02 -24.70
N ILE A 580 -20.33 15.89 -24.56
CA ILE A 580 -19.60 16.38 -23.39
C ILE A 580 -19.24 17.85 -23.61
N LYS A 581 -19.42 18.68 -22.57
CA LYS A 581 -19.14 20.11 -22.61
C LYS A 581 -18.13 20.57 -21.57
N GLN A 582 -18.03 19.85 -20.46
CA GLN A 582 -17.11 20.19 -19.38
C GLN A 582 -16.49 18.93 -18.78
N LEU A 583 -15.28 19.08 -18.25
CA LEU A 583 -14.64 18.13 -17.37
C LEU A 583 -14.65 18.72 -15.97
N ARG A 584 -15.25 18.02 -15.00
CA ARG A 584 -15.17 18.38 -13.59
C ARG A 584 -13.94 17.74 -12.97
N ILE A 585 -13.18 18.53 -12.21
CA ILE A 585 -12.04 18.06 -11.41
C ILE A 585 -12.48 17.95 -9.96
N MET A 586 -12.36 16.76 -9.42
CA MET A 586 -12.70 16.43 -8.03
C MET A 586 -11.42 16.05 -7.29
N GLN A 587 -11.16 16.67 -6.14
CA GLN A 587 -10.10 16.22 -5.24
C GLN A 587 -10.64 15.15 -4.29
N VAL A 588 -9.86 14.08 -4.11
CA VAL A 588 -10.02 13.11 -3.02
C VAL A 588 -9.27 13.64 -1.81
N LEU A 589 -9.93 13.68 -0.65
CA LEU A 589 -9.31 14.18 0.58
C LEU A 589 -8.75 13.03 1.40
N ALA A 590 -7.48 13.16 1.82
CA ALA A 590 -6.89 12.26 2.80
C ALA A 590 -7.65 12.36 4.14
N LYS A 591 -7.89 11.21 4.76
CA LYS A 591 -8.63 11.15 6.03
C LYS A 591 -7.79 11.68 7.18
N SER A 592 -8.21 12.77 7.82
CA SER A 592 -7.45 13.41 8.92
C SER A 592 -7.67 12.78 10.30
N THR A 593 -8.68 11.90 10.46
CA THR A 593 -8.98 11.24 11.75
C THR A 593 -8.62 9.76 11.74
N PRO A 594 -8.30 9.15 12.88
CA PRO A 594 -7.76 7.78 12.92
C PRO A 594 -8.79 6.66 12.65
N MET A 595 -10.07 6.87 12.97
CA MET A 595 -11.07 5.79 12.99
C MET A 595 -11.97 5.82 11.75
N SER A 596 -12.15 4.70 11.04
CA SER A 596 -12.86 4.58 9.75
C SER A 596 -14.14 5.42 9.61
N ASN A 597 -15.02 5.38 10.61
CA ASN A 597 -16.35 6.00 10.62
C ASN A 597 -16.51 7.10 11.68
N ASP A 598 -15.41 7.71 12.14
CA ASP A 598 -15.42 8.86 13.04
C ASP A 598 -14.58 10.03 12.48
N PRO A 599 -15.21 11.06 11.90
CA PRO A 599 -16.62 11.16 11.62
C PRO A 599 -17.01 10.30 10.41
N ARG A 600 -18.28 9.90 10.36
CA ARG A 600 -18.86 9.26 9.18
C ARG A 600 -19.18 10.34 8.13
N VAL A 601 -18.46 10.30 7.01
CA VAL A 601 -18.61 11.30 5.93
C VAL A 601 -19.82 11.02 5.03
N GLY A 602 -20.26 9.78 4.91
CA GLY A 602 -21.40 9.39 4.07
C GLY A 602 -21.93 7.98 4.39
N THR A 603 -22.85 7.49 3.57
CA THR A 603 -23.46 6.15 3.72
C THR A 603 -22.72 5.03 2.99
N THR A 604 -21.67 5.36 2.23
CA THR A 604 -20.93 4.44 1.33
C THR A 604 -20.13 3.37 2.06
N GLY A 605 -20.01 3.44 3.39
CA GLY A 605 -19.24 2.49 4.19
C GLY A 605 -20.11 1.60 5.07
N ASP A 606 -19.86 0.29 5.01
CA ASP A 606 -20.14 -0.59 6.14
C ASP A 606 -19.31 -0.16 7.36
N THR A 607 -19.35 -0.91 8.46
CA THR A 607 -18.55 -0.63 9.66
C THR A 607 -17.03 -0.49 9.36
N TRP A 608 -16.58 -0.98 8.19
CA TRP A 608 -15.18 -1.21 7.81
C TRP A 608 -14.74 -0.52 6.52
N GLY A 609 -15.62 0.13 5.75
CA GLY A 609 -15.31 0.73 4.45
C GLY A 609 -15.53 2.24 4.41
N GLY A 610 -14.89 2.99 5.32
CA GLY A 610 -15.15 4.42 5.55
C GLY A 610 -15.30 5.26 4.27
N GLY A 611 -16.30 6.16 4.27
CA GLY A 611 -16.61 7.02 3.14
C GLY A 611 -15.47 7.95 2.73
N ILE A 612 -15.51 8.42 1.49
CA ILE A 612 -14.48 9.30 0.90
C ILE A 612 -15.01 10.74 0.98
N ALA A 613 -14.27 11.65 1.62
CA ALA A 613 -14.59 13.07 1.51
C ALA A 613 -14.04 13.62 0.19
N ARG A 614 -14.85 14.43 -0.49
CA ARG A 614 -14.53 14.96 -1.82
C ARG A 614 -14.61 16.47 -1.84
N PHE A 615 -13.72 17.08 -2.61
CA PHE A 615 -13.69 18.52 -2.80
C PHE A 615 -13.81 18.86 -4.29
N PRO A 616 -14.94 19.42 -4.76
CA PRO A 616 -15.11 19.79 -6.17
C PRO A 616 -14.31 21.05 -6.50
N LEU A 617 -13.13 20.90 -7.09
CA LEU A 617 -12.25 22.03 -7.43
C LEU A 617 -12.85 22.95 -8.50
N GLY A 618 -13.63 22.38 -9.42
CA GLY A 618 -14.32 23.14 -10.45
C GLY A 618 -14.39 22.39 -11.78
N VAL A 619 -14.63 23.15 -12.86
CA VAL A 619 -14.77 22.64 -14.22
C VAL A 619 -13.83 23.33 -15.19
N VAL A 620 -13.51 22.63 -16.28
CA VAL A 620 -12.80 23.15 -17.44
C VAL A 620 -13.55 22.78 -18.72
N PRO A 621 -13.44 23.57 -19.81
CA PRO A 621 -14.16 23.28 -21.06
C PRO A 621 -13.63 22.01 -21.73
N VAL A 622 -14.54 21.26 -22.34
CA VAL A 622 -14.25 20.18 -23.29
C VAL A 622 -14.62 20.71 -24.68
N GLU A 623 -13.65 20.69 -25.59
CA GLU A 623 -13.85 21.16 -26.96
C GLU A 623 -14.79 20.23 -27.74
N ASP A 624 -15.39 20.73 -28.83
CA ASP A 624 -16.30 19.90 -29.64
C ASP A 624 -15.62 18.68 -30.31
N ASP A 625 -14.29 18.69 -30.42
CA ASP A 625 -13.47 17.55 -30.88
C ASP A 625 -13.06 16.59 -29.74
N GLY A 626 -13.63 16.78 -28.55
CA GLY A 626 -13.38 15.97 -27.35
C GLY A 626 -12.11 16.31 -26.59
N SER A 627 -11.32 17.29 -27.02
CA SER A 627 -10.04 17.59 -26.39
C SER A 627 -10.14 18.50 -25.16
N VAL A 628 -9.20 18.36 -24.24
CA VAL A 628 -9.09 19.15 -22.99
C VAL A 628 -7.64 19.54 -22.73
N ASN A 629 -7.41 20.76 -22.25
CA ASN A 629 -6.10 21.28 -21.85
C ASN A 629 -6.30 22.30 -20.71
N PHE A 630 -5.75 22.01 -19.52
CA PHE A 630 -5.94 22.87 -18.35
C PHE A 630 -4.72 22.89 -17.40
N GLU A 631 -4.62 23.96 -16.64
CA GLU A 631 -3.63 24.13 -15.56
C GLU A 631 -4.00 23.19 -14.41
N ALA A 632 -3.07 22.33 -14.03
CA ALA A 632 -3.33 21.23 -13.12
C ALA A 632 -2.96 21.57 -11.68
N PRO A 633 -3.78 21.16 -10.69
CA PRO A 633 -3.51 21.48 -9.31
C PRO A 633 -2.44 20.56 -8.74
N VAL A 634 -1.29 21.14 -8.40
CA VAL A 634 -0.14 20.40 -7.87
C VAL A 634 -0.42 19.90 -6.46
N GLY A 635 -0.03 18.66 -6.18
CA GLY A 635 -0.07 18.09 -4.85
C GLY A 635 -1.47 17.75 -4.31
N LYS A 636 -2.43 17.54 -5.21
CA LYS A 636 -3.78 17.05 -4.88
C LYS A 636 -4.04 15.73 -5.59
N GLU A 637 -4.57 14.75 -4.86
CA GLU A 637 -5.18 13.58 -5.51
C GLU A 637 -6.49 14.00 -6.16
N ILE A 638 -6.58 13.85 -7.47
CA ILE A 638 -7.70 14.28 -8.28
C ILE A 638 -8.24 13.15 -9.16
N TYR A 639 -9.53 13.21 -9.44
CA TYR A 639 -10.18 12.41 -10.46
C TYR A 639 -11.13 13.28 -11.30
N PHE A 640 -11.57 12.74 -12.43
CA PHE A 640 -12.34 13.48 -13.42
C PHE A 640 -13.77 12.96 -13.58
N GLN A 641 -14.69 13.87 -13.87
CA GLN A 641 -16.04 13.54 -14.33
C GLN A 641 -16.37 14.25 -15.64
N LEU A 642 -16.87 13.49 -16.62
CA LEU A 642 -17.36 14.05 -17.89
C LEU A 642 -18.77 14.58 -17.71
N LEU A 643 -18.99 15.85 -18.02
CA LEU A 643 -20.29 16.51 -17.89
C LEU A 643 -20.93 16.77 -19.25
N ASP A 644 -22.21 16.47 -19.37
CA ASP A 644 -23.01 16.80 -20.55
C ASP A 644 -23.46 18.28 -20.57
N SER A 645 -24.26 18.66 -21.57
CA SER A 645 -24.81 20.02 -21.71
C SER A 645 -25.79 20.42 -20.60
N THR A 646 -26.30 19.47 -19.81
CA THR A 646 -27.12 19.74 -18.62
C THR A 646 -26.27 19.89 -17.36
N GLY A 647 -24.95 19.69 -17.49
CA GLY A 647 -23.97 19.69 -16.41
C GLY A 647 -23.93 18.37 -15.62
N CYS A 648 -24.75 17.37 -15.95
CA CYS A 648 -24.76 16.12 -15.19
C CYS A 648 -23.55 15.25 -15.55
N ALA A 649 -22.99 14.57 -14.56
CA ALA A 649 -21.92 13.61 -14.80
C ALA A 649 -22.42 12.38 -15.59
N ILE A 650 -21.76 12.09 -16.70
CA ILE A 650 -22.00 10.90 -17.53
C ILE A 650 -21.10 9.75 -17.07
N GLN A 651 -19.85 10.06 -16.75
CA GLN A 651 -18.84 9.10 -16.37
C GLN A 651 -17.95 9.73 -15.29
N SER A 652 -17.56 8.93 -14.30
CA SER A 652 -16.60 9.29 -13.26
C SER A 652 -15.41 8.34 -13.34
N MET A 653 -14.21 8.89 -13.23
CA MET A 653 -13.01 8.10 -12.96
C MET A 653 -13.14 7.47 -11.57
N ARG A 654 -12.96 6.15 -11.47
CA ARG A 654 -12.96 5.39 -10.20
C ARG A 654 -11.52 5.02 -9.87
N SER A 655 -10.72 6.00 -9.48
CA SER A 655 -9.29 5.97 -9.14
C SER A 655 -8.87 7.42 -8.82
N GLY A 656 -7.64 7.64 -8.37
CA GLY A 656 -7.02 8.97 -8.33
C GLY A 656 -5.78 9.09 -9.20
N THR A 657 -5.46 10.31 -9.61
CA THR A 657 -4.14 10.71 -10.13
C THR A 657 -3.70 12.00 -9.44
N TYR A 658 -2.47 12.44 -9.67
CA TYR A 658 -1.94 13.70 -9.16
C TYR A 658 -0.84 14.19 -10.09
N VAL A 659 -0.46 15.45 -9.96
CA VAL A 659 0.64 16.05 -10.72
C VAL A 659 1.62 16.77 -9.81
N HIS A 660 2.84 16.88 -10.31
CA HIS A 660 3.95 17.60 -9.68
C HIS A 660 4.22 18.93 -10.38
N SER A 661 4.93 19.84 -9.70
CA SER A 661 5.31 21.13 -10.28
C SER A 661 6.02 20.97 -11.63
N GLY A 662 5.50 21.63 -12.67
CA GLY A 662 6.02 21.61 -14.05
C GLY A 662 5.64 20.39 -14.89
N GLU A 663 4.97 19.39 -14.32
CA GLU A 663 4.57 18.18 -15.04
C GLU A 663 3.60 18.49 -16.19
N GLN A 664 3.79 17.86 -17.34
CA GLN A 664 2.92 17.96 -18.51
C GLN A 664 2.23 16.61 -18.75
N MET A 665 1.23 16.30 -17.93
CA MET A 665 0.53 15.00 -18.00
C MET A 665 -0.41 14.96 -19.21
N MET A 666 -0.43 13.81 -19.89
CA MET A 666 -1.34 13.55 -21.01
C MET A 666 -2.05 12.21 -20.82
N CYS A 667 -3.35 12.19 -21.09
CA CYS A 667 -4.15 10.99 -21.30
C CYS A 667 -4.62 10.98 -22.76
N TYR A 668 -4.61 9.80 -23.39
CA TYR A 668 -5.12 9.72 -24.75
C TYR A 668 -6.66 9.76 -24.74
N GLY A 669 -7.28 9.01 -23.83
CA GLY A 669 -8.73 8.94 -23.71
C GLY A 669 -9.23 8.89 -22.27
N CYS A 670 -10.53 8.66 -22.13
CA CYS A 670 -11.20 8.51 -20.85
C CYS A 670 -11.31 7.03 -20.49
N HIS A 671 -10.19 6.45 -20.05
CA HIS A 671 -10.04 5.01 -19.86
C HIS A 671 -9.96 4.28 -21.21
N GLU A 672 -9.05 4.75 -22.06
CA GLU A 672 -8.72 4.15 -23.34
C GLU A 672 -8.24 2.70 -23.18
N ASP A 673 -8.45 1.90 -24.22
CA ASP A 673 -7.90 0.55 -24.27
C ASP A 673 -6.37 0.63 -24.37
N LYS A 674 -5.70 0.18 -23.30
CA LYS A 674 -4.25 0.23 -23.15
C LYS A 674 -3.51 -0.76 -24.06
N TRP A 675 -4.25 -1.70 -24.66
CA TRP A 675 -3.72 -2.78 -25.51
C TRP A 675 -3.92 -2.51 -27.00
N VAL A 676 -4.52 -1.38 -27.34
CA VAL A 676 -4.66 -0.90 -28.72
C VAL A 676 -3.61 0.17 -28.98
N ALA A 677 -2.95 0.08 -30.12
CA ALA A 677 -1.95 1.06 -30.53
C ALA A 677 -2.55 2.47 -30.53
N THR A 678 -1.85 3.40 -29.89
CA THR A 678 -2.27 4.80 -29.86
C THR A 678 -2.23 5.38 -31.29
N PRO A 679 -3.32 5.98 -31.78
CA PRO A 679 -3.30 6.69 -33.05
C PRO A 679 -2.28 7.84 -33.04
N PRO A 680 -1.78 8.27 -34.22
CA PRO A 680 -0.93 9.44 -34.32
C PRO A 680 -1.59 10.66 -33.65
N ILE A 681 -0.79 11.44 -32.90
CA ILE A 681 -1.25 12.67 -32.25
C ILE A 681 -1.78 13.60 -33.35
N SER A 682 -3.10 13.79 -33.39
CA SER A 682 -3.75 14.75 -34.27
C SER A 682 -3.76 16.14 -33.65
N SER A 683 -3.78 17.18 -34.48
CA SER A 683 -4.04 18.55 -34.02
C SER A 683 -5.41 18.59 -33.35
N ARG A 684 -5.45 18.97 -32.06
CA ARG A 684 -6.67 19.11 -31.27
C ARG A 684 -6.90 20.56 -30.86
N LYS A 685 -8.17 20.98 -30.81
CA LYS A 685 -8.57 22.37 -30.51
C LYS A 685 -8.06 22.84 -29.15
N ALA A 686 -8.07 22.00 -28.12
CA ALA A 686 -7.62 22.42 -26.79
C ALA A 686 -6.10 22.69 -26.73
N LEU A 687 -5.33 22.06 -27.62
CA LEU A 687 -3.87 22.19 -27.69
C LEU A 687 -3.42 23.43 -28.47
N SER A 688 -4.31 24.08 -29.25
CA SER A 688 -4.00 25.29 -30.02
C SER A 688 -4.20 26.59 -29.24
N ARG A 689 -4.59 26.50 -27.96
CA ARG A 689 -4.77 27.63 -27.04
C ARG A 689 -4.04 27.38 -25.72
N PRO A 690 -3.79 28.42 -24.91
CA PRO A 690 -3.30 28.25 -23.55
C PRO A 690 -4.19 27.31 -22.72
N PRO A 691 -3.62 26.62 -21.72
CA PRO A 691 -4.38 25.78 -20.80
C PRO A 691 -5.45 26.62 -20.09
N SER A 692 -6.64 26.05 -19.93
CA SER A 692 -7.72 26.68 -19.16
C SER A 692 -7.40 26.68 -17.67
N LYS A 693 -7.76 27.75 -16.97
CA LYS A 693 -7.86 27.74 -15.51
C LYS A 693 -9.09 26.97 -15.05
N ILE A 694 -9.01 26.36 -13.88
CA ILE A 694 -10.16 25.69 -13.26
C ILE A 694 -11.17 26.77 -12.84
N THR A 695 -12.42 26.64 -13.28
CA THR A 695 -13.51 27.53 -12.86
C THR A 695 -14.29 26.86 -11.72
N PRO A 696 -14.22 27.36 -10.48
CA PRO A 696 -15.05 26.88 -9.38
C PRO A 696 -16.54 26.94 -9.71
N GLU A 697 -17.29 25.88 -9.41
CA GLU A 697 -18.75 25.91 -9.60
C GLU A 697 -19.44 26.75 -8.52
N PHE A 698 -18.88 26.79 -7.29
CA PHE A 698 -19.44 27.48 -6.12
C PHE A 698 -18.35 28.02 -5.19
N ALA A 699 -17.46 28.89 -5.70
CA ALA A 699 -16.27 29.38 -4.99
C ALA A 699 -16.54 29.91 -3.57
N ASP A 700 -17.60 30.72 -3.42
CA ASP A 700 -18.01 31.34 -2.16
C ASP A 700 -18.61 30.34 -1.16
N GLN A 701 -18.91 29.11 -1.61
CA GLN A 701 -19.59 28.11 -0.79
C GLN A 701 -18.72 26.92 -0.43
N TYR A 702 -17.43 26.95 -0.74
CA TYR A 702 -16.49 25.93 -0.29
C TYR A 702 -16.30 25.91 1.24
N PRO A 703 -15.96 24.74 1.80
CA PRO A 703 -16.08 23.41 1.18
C PRO A 703 -17.53 22.99 0.97
N PHE A 704 -17.77 22.17 -0.06
CA PHE A 704 -19.12 21.74 -0.43
C PHE A 704 -19.57 20.55 0.42
N GLY A 705 -20.81 20.57 0.95
CA GLY A 705 -21.37 19.48 1.74
C GLY A 705 -22.89 19.60 1.94
N PHE A 706 -23.52 18.53 2.43
CA PHE A 706 -24.99 18.45 2.51
C PHE A 706 -25.60 19.59 3.33
N TYR A 707 -25.17 19.78 4.58
CA TYR A 707 -25.79 20.73 5.50
C TYR A 707 -25.62 22.20 5.11
N ARG A 708 -24.47 22.54 4.51
CA ARG A 708 -24.16 23.92 4.11
C ARG A 708 -24.74 24.27 2.75
N ASN A 709 -24.74 23.33 1.79
CA ASN A 709 -25.02 23.63 0.38
C ASN A 709 -26.34 23.04 -0.12
N VAL A 710 -26.74 21.87 0.37
CA VAL A 710 -27.86 21.09 -0.20
C VAL A 710 -29.12 21.21 0.65
N LYS A 711 -29.00 21.01 1.97
CA LYS A 711 -30.13 21.14 2.90
C LYS A 711 -30.86 22.49 2.79
N PRO A 712 -30.17 23.65 2.68
CA PRO A 712 -30.86 24.93 2.49
C PRO A 712 -31.67 24.99 1.20
N VAL A 713 -31.23 24.31 0.13
CA VAL A 713 -31.99 24.19 -1.12
C VAL A 713 -33.26 23.37 -0.88
N PHE A 714 -33.13 22.23 -0.21
CA PHE A 714 -34.30 21.39 0.08
C PHE A 714 -35.31 22.10 0.97
N ASP A 715 -34.87 22.77 2.03
CA ASP A 715 -35.76 23.44 2.98
C ASP A 715 -36.50 24.63 2.35
N LYS A 716 -35.84 25.39 1.47
CA LYS A 716 -36.39 26.62 0.88
C LYS A 716 -37.13 26.40 -0.44
N THR A 717 -36.60 25.53 -1.29
CA THR A 717 -37.01 25.42 -2.70
C THR A 717 -37.89 24.20 -2.94
N CYS A 718 -37.59 23.05 -2.33
CA CYS A 718 -38.25 21.78 -2.65
C CYS A 718 -39.36 21.39 -1.66
N LEU A 719 -39.05 21.38 -0.36
CA LEU A 719 -39.93 20.87 0.69
C LEU A 719 -41.28 21.59 0.77
N PRO A 720 -41.38 22.94 0.67
CA PRO A 720 -42.67 23.61 0.76
C PRO A 720 -43.68 23.14 -0.31
N CYS A 721 -43.21 22.90 -1.53
CA CYS A 721 -44.02 22.40 -2.63
C CYS A 721 -44.46 20.95 -2.39
N HIS A 722 -43.52 20.09 -1.97
CA HIS A 722 -43.78 18.68 -1.69
C HIS A 722 -44.78 18.48 -0.54
N THR A 723 -44.65 19.24 0.54
CA THR A 723 -45.56 19.21 1.69
C THR A 723 -46.93 19.74 1.32
N LYS A 724 -47.01 20.88 0.63
CA LYS A 724 -48.30 21.47 0.20
C LYS A 724 -49.09 20.53 -0.72
N GLN A 725 -48.40 19.80 -1.58
CA GLN A 725 -49.04 18.87 -2.53
C GLN A 725 -49.28 17.47 -1.95
N GLY A 726 -48.67 17.13 -0.81
CA GLY A 726 -48.70 15.77 -0.26
C GLY A 726 -48.09 14.72 -1.19
N LYS A 727 -47.20 15.12 -2.10
CA LYS A 727 -46.56 14.25 -3.10
C LYS A 727 -45.05 14.24 -2.95
N GLY A 728 -44.44 13.08 -3.19
CA GLY A 728 -42.99 12.90 -3.08
C GLY A 728 -42.49 12.93 -1.63
N LEU A 729 -41.19 13.22 -1.45
CA LEU A 729 -40.54 13.29 -0.14
C LEU A 729 -41.17 14.35 0.76
N GLN A 730 -41.70 13.92 1.91
CA GLN A 730 -42.31 14.81 2.93
C GLN A 730 -41.30 15.28 3.99
N LYS A 731 -40.10 14.72 3.97
CA LYS A 731 -38.93 15.12 4.75
C LYS A 731 -37.70 15.02 3.86
N MET A 732 -36.82 16.01 3.94
CA MET A 732 -35.62 16.12 3.10
C MET A 732 -34.35 16.34 3.94
N ASP A 733 -34.29 15.71 5.12
CA ASP A 733 -33.03 15.52 5.83
C ASP A 733 -32.20 14.40 5.19
N TYR A 734 -30.92 14.32 5.55
CA TYR A 734 -29.98 13.39 4.95
C TYR A 734 -30.43 11.93 5.05
N VAL A 735 -30.90 11.51 6.24
CA VAL A 735 -31.32 10.12 6.51
C VAL A 735 -32.59 9.78 5.72
N SER A 736 -33.52 10.72 5.56
CA SER A 736 -34.72 10.52 4.73
C SER A 736 -34.40 10.30 3.25
N ILE A 737 -33.32 10.89 2.74
CA ILE A 737 -32.94 10.82 1.32
C ILE A 737 -32.00 9.64 1.05
N VAL A 738 -30.92 9.56 1.82
CA VAL A 738 -29.82 8.61 1.59
C VAL A 738 -29.97 7.36 2.45
N GLY A 739 -30.90 7.35 3.41
CA GLY A 739 -31.14 6.23 4.31
C GLY A 739 -30.28 6.28 5.57
N PRO A 740 -30.60 5.45 6.58
CA PRO A 740 -29.78 5.34 7.78
C PRO A 740 -28.42 4.71 7.45
N PRO A 741 -27.41 4.94 8.31
CA PRO A 741 -26.19 4.13 8.30
C PRO A 741 -26.57 2.65 8.47
N THR A 742 -26.10 1.79 7.58
CA THR A 742 -26.33 0.35 7.63
C THR A 742 -25.01 -0.37 7.95
N SER A 743 -25.02 -1.25 8.95
CA SER A 743 -23.95 -2.23 9.17
C SER A 743 -24.36 -3.53 8.49
N GLY A 744 -23.75 -3.84 7.34
CA GLY A 744 -24.16 -4.97 6.50
C GLY A 744 -25.28 -4.61 5.51
N PHE A 745 -25.30 -5.33 4.38
CA PHE A 745 -26.07 -4.96 3.19
C PHE A 745 -27.42 -5.65 3.15
N ASP A 746 -28.50 -4.86 3.11
CA ASP A 746 -29.85 -5.30 2.73
C ASP A 746 -30.25 -4.61 1.42
N ALA A 747 -30.29 -5.39 0.32
CA ALA A 747 -30.67 -4.91 -1.00
C ALA A 747 -32.06 -4.23 -1.01
N ASN A 748 -32.97 -4.61 -0.12
CA ASN A 748 -34.30 -4.00 -0.02
C ASN A 748 -34.27 -2.61 0.60
N THR A 749 -33.35 -2.38 1.54
CA THR A 749 -33.12 -1.05 2.15
C THR A 749 -32.40 -0.14 1.15
N GLU A 750 -31.41 -0.67 0.43
CA GLU A 750 -30.66 0.05 -0.59
C GLU A 750 -31.57 0.54 -1.74
N ALA A 751 -32.43 -0.34 -2.29
CA ALA A 751 -33.34 0.00 -3.40
C ALA A 751 -34.35 1.13 -3.08
N LYS A 752 -34.57 1.43 -1.80
CA LYS A 752 -35.51 2.47 -1.35
C LYS A 752 -34.87 3.87 -1.28
N ARG A 753 -33.54 3.98 -1.35
CA ARG A 753 -32.81 5.25 -1.24
C ARG A 753 -33.04 6.16 -2.47
N TYR A 754 -32.98 7.47 -2.26
CA TYR A 754 -33.21 8.47 -3.30
C TYR A 754 -31.91 9.02 -3.91
N GLY A 755 -30.82 9.02 -3.14
CA GLY A 755 -29.49 9.50 -3.57
C GLY A 755 -28.73 8.51 -4.47
N PHE A 756 -27.48 8.86 -4.80
CA PHE A 756 -26.52 8.01 -5.51
C PHE A 756 -25.28 7.79 -4.65
N PHE A 757 -24.74 6.58 -4.67
CA PHE A 757 -23.44 6.25 -4.08
C PHE A 757 -22.96 4.91 -4.64
N PHE A 758 -21.65 4.71 -4.71
CA PHE A 758 -21.08 3.38 -4.91
C PHE A 758 -21.13 2.61 -3.58
N THR A 759 -21.54 1.34 -3.62
CA THR A 759 -21.51 0.44 -2.45
C THR A 759 -20.21 -0.34 -2.41
N SER A 760 -19.44 -0.30 -1.31
CA SER A 760 -18.29 -1.20 -1.07
C SER A 760 -18.62 -2.17 0.06
N SER A 761 -18.41 -3.48 -0.11
CA SER A 761 -18.72 -4.50 0.92
C SER A 761 -17.57 -5.47 1.20
N GLN A 762 -17.38 -5.83 2.48
CA GLN A 762 -16.59 -7.01 2.83
C GLN A 762 -17.30 -8.26 2.28
N GLY A 763 -16.64 -9.06 1.45
CA GLY A 763 -17.19 -10.33 0.97
C GLY A 763 -17.96 -10.26 -0.36
N CYS A 764 -17.67 -9.27 -1.21
CA CYS A 764 -17.93 -9.34 -2.64
C CYS A 764 -19.40 -9.15 -3.11
N THR A 765 -20.32 -8.68 -2.26
CA THR A 765 -21.71 -8.43 -2.65
C THR A 765 -21.96 -6.93 -2.82
N MET A 766 -21.65 -6.40 -4.01
CA MET A 766 -22.19 -5.10 -4.42
C MET A 766 -23.65 -5.34 -4.83
N TYR A 767 -24.60 -4.52 -4.39
CA TYR A 767 -26.03 -4.66 -4.77
C TYR A 767 -26.53 -3.51 -5.64
N MET A 768 -25.99 -2.30 -5.48
CA MET A 768 -26.35 -1.13 -6.29
C MET A 768 -25.11 -0.45 -6.88
N HIS A 769 -25.23 0.05 -8.13
CA HIS A 769 -24.17 0.78 -8.85
C HIS A 769 -22.80 0.06 -8.81
N GLN A 770 -22.75 -1.16 -9.33
CA GLN A 770 -21.70 -2.15 -9.04
C GLN A 770 -20.44 -2.00 -9.90
N GLY A 771 -19.50 -2.93 -9.73
CA GLY A 771 -18.29 -3.06 -10.55
C GLY A 771 -17.08 -2.33 -9.98
N SER A 772 -15.95 -2.43 -10.68
CA SER A 772 -14.72 -1.64 -10.45
C SER A 772 -14.65 -0.38 -11.35
N ARG A 773 -15.66 -0.19 -12.22
CA ARG A 773 -15.73 0.84 -13.26
C ARG A 773 -17.07 1.55 -13.30
N THR A 774 -17.09 2.79 -13.77
CA THR A 774 -18.35 3.51 -14.03
C THR A 774 -18.95 2.99 -15.32
N LEU A 775 -20.27 2.77 -15.35
CA LEU A 775 -21.00 2.59 -16.60
C LEU A 775 -21.48 3.97 -17.10
N PRO A 776 -20.98 4.46 -18.25
CA PRO A 776 -21.36 5.75 -18.78
C PRO A 776 -22.88 5.92 -18.93
N GLY A 777 -23.41 7.04 -18.45
CA GLY A 777 -24.84 7.36 -18.44
C GLY A 777 -25.64 6.77 -17.28
N ARG A 778 -25.05 5.88 -16.48
CA ARG A 778 -25.65 5.26 -15.28
C ARG A 778 -24.93 5.66 -14.00
N PHE A 779 -24.66 6.95 -13.86
CA PHE A 779 -23.90 7.51 -12.74
C PHE A 779 -24.59 8.74 -12.14
N GLY A 780 -24.34 8.99 -10.86
CA GLY A 780 -24.68 10.25 -10.18
C GLY A 780 -26.15 10.63 -10.28
N ALA A 781 -26.40 11.90 -10.59
CA ALA A 781 -27.75 12.43 -10.73
C ALA A 781 -28.58 11.66 -11.77
N ARG A 782 -27.99 11.24 -12.88
CA ARG A 782 -28.71 10.56 -13.97
C ARG A 782 -29.24 9.20 -13.58
N GLU A 783 -28.60 8.53 -12.62
CA GLU A 783 -28.98 7.20 -12.19
C GLU A 783 -29.80 7.18 -10.89
N SER A 784 -29.55 8.15 -9.99
CA SER A 784 -30.31 8.30 -8.74
C SER A 784 -31.81 8.44 -8.96
N ARG A 785 -32.64 7.95 -8.02
CA ARG A 785 -34.09 8.15 -8.10
C ARG A 785 -34.46 9.64 -8.00
N MET A 786 -33.77 10.39 -7.14
CA MET A 786 -33.96 11.83 -6.98
C MET A 786 -33.61 12.58 -8.28
N GLY A 787 -32.43 12.36 -8.83
CA GLY A 787 -32.00 13.05 -10.05
C GLY A 787 -32.84 12.66 -11.26
N LYS A 788 -33.25 11.40 -11.42
CA LYS A 788 -34.24 11.01 -12.44
C LYS A 788 -35.56 11.77 -12.30
N ALA A 789 -36.05 11.95 -11.07
CA ALA A 789 -37.25 12.72 -10.83
C ALA A 789 -37.06 14.22 -11.14
N LEU A 790 -35.91 14.79 -10.76
CA LEU A 790 -35.56 16.19 -11.02
C LEU A 790 -35.38 16.47 -12.53
N LEU A 791 -34.74 15.55 -13.25
CA LEU A 791 -34.41 15.70 -14.67
C LEU A 791 -35.59 15.40 -15.61
N ASN A 792 -36.52 14.51 -15.22
CA ASN A 792 -37.51 13.98 -16.17
C ASN A 792 -38.98 14.28 -15.82
N LEU A 793 -39.32 14.60 -14.56
CA LEU A 793 -40.72 14.91 -14.24
C LEU A 793 -41.11 16.29 -14.77
N ALA A 794 -42.23 16.33 -15.51
CA ALA A 794 -42.77 17.58 -16.08
C ALA A 794 -42.94 18.68 -15.02
N THR A 795 -43.36 18.33 -13.81
CA THR A 795 -43.52 19.30 -12.70
C THR A 795 -42.21 20.02 -12.36
N HIS A 796 -41.08 19.30 -12.25
CA HIS A 796 -39.79 19.93 -11.97
C HIS A 796 -39.24 20.68 -13.18
N GLN A 797 -39.47 20.17 -14.39
CA GLN A 797 -39.05 20.84 -15.62
C GLN A 797 -39.80 22.17 -15.82
N THR A 798 -41.10 22.22 -15.53
CA THR A 798 -41.86 23.46 -15.53
C THR A 798 -41.36 24.40 -14.44
N ALA A 799 -41.14 23.90 -13.21
CA ALA A 799 -40.62 24.71 -12.10
C ALA A 799 -39.22 25.29 -12.38
N LEU A 800 -38.38 24.61 -13.16
CA LEU A 800 -37.11 25.17 -13.63
C LEU A 800 -37.31 26.26 -14.69
N LYS A 801 -38.23 26.06 -15.63
CA LYS A 801 -38.52 27.00 -16.72
C LYS A 801 -39.19 28.28 -16.22
N ASP A 802 -40.07 28.19 -15.23
CA ASP A 802 -40.78 29.34 -14.65
C ASP A 802 -40.00 30.03 -13.51
N GLY A 803 -38.84 29.48 -13.13
CA GLY A 803 -37.96 30.04 -12.10
C GLY A 803 -38.35 29.70 -10.66
N THR A 804 -39.37 28.86 -10.44
CA THR A 804 -39.70 28.34 -9.10
C THR A 804 -38.52 27.58 -8.49
N ILE A 805 -37.81 26.79 -9.29
CA ILE A 805 -36.50 26.20 -8.95
C ILE A 805 -35.43 27.01 -9.64
N GLN A 806 -34.57 27.66 -8.85
CA GLN A 806 -33.43 28.40 -9.37
C GLN A 806 -32.39 27.45 -9.97
N ALA A 807 -31.80 27.82 -11.12
CA ALA A 807 -30.81 26.99 -11.80
C ALA A 807 -29.58 26.68 -10.91
N ALA A 808 -29.15 27.63 -10.09
CA ALA A 808 -28.05 27.43 -9.14
C ALA A 808 -28.38 26.42 -8.03
N ASP A 809 -29.62 26.41 -7.55
CA ASP A 809 -30.09 25.46 -6.53
C ASP A 809 -30.20 24.06 -7.11
N PHE A 810 -30.75 23.93 -8.32
CA PHE A 810 -30.73 22.68 -9.07
C PHE A 810 -29.31 22.16 -9.24
N ARG A 811 -28.37 23.03 -9.64
CA ARG A 811 -26.97 22.67 -9.85
C ARG A 811 -26.30 22.12 -8.59
N LYS A 812 -26.58 22.67 -7.40
CA LYS A 812 -26.05 22.15 -6.13
C LYS A 812 -26.52 20.73 -5.85
N VAL A 813 -27.80 20.43 -6.11
CA VAL A 813 -28.34 19.08 -5.91
C VAL A 813 -27.70 18.11 -6.90
N ILE A 814 -27.52 18.50 -8.17
CA ILE A 814 -26.82 17.68 -9.17
C ILE A 814 -25.38 17.40 -8.76
N LEU A 815 -24.62 18.42 -8.35
CA LEU A 815 -23.23 18.25 -7.91
C LEU A 815 -23.13 17.30 -6.71
N TRP A 816 -24.04 17.41 -5.75
CA TRP A 816 -24.10 16.51 -4.59
C TRP A 816 -24.39 15.06 -4.99
N LEU A 817 -25.35 14.84 -5.89
CA LEU A 817 -25.66 13.50 -6.41
C LEU A 817 -24.50 12.90 -7.22
N ASP A 818 -23.81 13.72 -8.02
CA ASP A 818 -22.63 13.31 -8.78
C ASP A 818 -21.39 13.06 -7.89
N GLY A 819 -21.38 13.61 -6.67
CA GLY A 819 -20.33 13.45 -5.67
C GLY A 819 -20.57 12.33 -4.66
N ASN A 820 -21.37 11.30 -5.02
CA ASN A 820 -21.74 10.17 -4.15
C ASN A 820 -22.50 10.56 -2.87
N CYS A 821 -23.22 11.67 -2.88
CA CYS A 821 -24.10 12.10 -1.81
C CYS A 821 -23.44 12.20 -0.43
N ASP A 822 -22.18 12.64 -0.33
CA ASP A 822 -21.51 12.78 0.98
C ASP A 822 -22.33 13.68 1.94
N GLU A 823 -22.44 13.26 3.20
CA GLU A 823 -23.06 14.03 4.28
C GLU A 823 -22.17 15.21 4.69
N LEU A 824 -20.88 14.93 4.83
CA LEU A 824 -19.86 15.86 5.29
C LEU A 824 -18.88 16.19 4.15
N GLY A 825 -18.34 17.41 4.15
CA GLY A 825 -17.34 17.83 3.17
C GLY A 825 -15.88 17.65 3.65
N ALA A 826 -15.70 17.23 4.90
CA ALA A 826 -14.39 17.05 5.53
C ALA A 826 -14.44 16.04 6.69
N PHE A 827 -13.28 15.51 7.07
CA PHE A 827 -13.14 14.51 8.15
C PHE A 827 -13.02 15.11 9.57
N ASN A 828 -13.26 16.42 9.75
CA ASN A 828 -13.07 17.11 11.02
C ASN A 828 -14.31 17.89 11.45
N ARG A 829 -14.44 18.17 12.75
CA ARG A 829 -15.49 19.04 13.33
C ARG A 829 -16.90 18.74 12.82
N GLN A 830 -17.31 17.47 12.86
CA GLN A 830 -18.64 17.01 12.41
C GLN A 830 -19.79 17.85 12.97
N ALA A 831 -19.76 18.20 14.26
CA ALA A 831 -20.83 18.98 14.89
C ALA A 831 -21.03 20.36 14.21
N ASP A 832 -19.93 21.06 13.86
CA ASP A 832 -19.99 22.34 13.18
C ASP A 832 -20.50 22.20 11.74
N GLN A 833 -20.05 21.16 11.02
CA GLN A 833 -20.55 20.86 9.68
C GLN A 833 -22.06 20.60 9.68
N LYS A 834 -22.58 19.84 10.65
CA LYS A 834 -24.03 19.55 10.81
C LYS A 834 -24.86 20.79 11.11
N LEU A 835 -24.25 21.84 11.66
CA LEU A 835 -24.86 23.16 11.85
C LEU A 835 -24.75 24.07 10.60
N GLY A 836 -24.19 23.57 9.49
CA GLY A 836 -23.99 24.34 8.26
C GLY A 836 -22.82 25.33 8.31
N LYS A 837 -21.98 25.29 9.36
CA LYS A 837 -20.80 26.16 9.47
C LYS A 837 -19.73 25.76 8.44
N ARG A 838 -18.87 26.72 8.06
CA ARG A 838 -17.74 26.44 7.17
C ARG A 838 -16.65 25.70 7.95
N VAL A 839 -16.29 24.50 7.48
CA VAL A 839 -15.21 23.70 8.04
C VAL A 839 -14.29 23.27 6.91
N TRP A 840 -13.06 23.77 6.88
CA TRP A 840 -12.05 23.37 5.92
C TRP A 840 -11.44 22.00 6.27
N PRO A 841 -11.09 21.16 5.28
CA PRO A 841 -10.29 19.96 5.49
C PRO A 841 -8.94 20.31 6.13
N ASP A 842 -8.44 19.43 7.01
CA ASP A 842 -7.14 19.64 7.67
C ASP A 842 -5.94 19.33 6.77
N LEU A 843 -6.15 18.49 5.74
CA LEU A 843 -5.09 18.00 4.86
C LEU A 843 -5.37 18.39 3.40
N ASP A 844 -4.28 18.56 2.63
CA ASP A 844 -4.24 18.79 1.18
C ASP A 844 -5.07 19.98 0.62
N VAL A 845 -5.52 20.92 1.46
CA VAL A 845 -6.30 22.09 1.05
C VAL A 845 -5.71 23.39 1.61
N ASP A 846 -5.23 24.25 0.71
CA ASP A 846 -4.93 25.65 1.04
C ASP A 846 -6.22 26.46 0.99
N THR A 847 -6.65 27.00 2.13
CA THR A 847 -7.89 27.79 2.23
C THR A 847 -7.83 29.12 1.47
N LEU A 848 -6.63 29.64 1.17
CA LEU A 848 -6.42 30.85 0.38
C LEU A 848 -6.31 30.56 -1.11
N ASN A 849 -6.02 29.32 -1.49
CA ASN A 849 -6.00 28.85 -2.87
C ASN A 849 -6.64 27.45 -2.96
N PRO A 850 -7.98 27.35 -2.82
CA PRO A 850 -8.65 26.06 -2.71
C PRO A 850 -8.50 25.18 -3.96
N THR A 851 -8.46 25.82 -5.14
CA THR A 851 -8.28 25.14 -6.43
C THR A 851 -6.86 24.63 -6.60
N GLY A 852 -5.87 25.30 -6.01
CA GLY A 852 -4.44 25.03 -6.21
C GLY A 852 -3.88 25.63 -7.50
N VAL A 853 -4.64 26.48 -8.21
CA VAL A 853 -4.33 27.01 -9.55
C VAL A 853 -4.73 28.49 -9.62
N GLU A 854 -3.85 29.40 -9.21
CA GLU A 854 -4.04 30.88 -9.30
C GLU A 854 -2.68 31.62 -9.44
N ASP A 855 -2.71 32.92 -9.78
CA ASP A 855 -1.56 33.78 -10.17
C ASP A 855 -0.65 34.17 -8.98
N GLY A 856 -0.20 33.21 -8.18
CA GLY A 856 0.67 33.42 -7.03
C GLY A 856 1.56 32.21 -6.73
N PRO A 857 2.65 32.40 -5.98
CA PRO A 857 3.57 31.32 -5.65
C PRO A 857 2.81 30.19 -4.94
N VAL A 858 2.96 28.97 -5.47
CA VAL A 858 2.47 27.74 -4.85
C VAL A 858 3.04 27.67 -3.44
N ARG A 859 2.18 27.79 -2.42
CA ARG A 859 2.60 27.44 -1.06
C ARG A 859 2.73 25.93 -1.03
N ALA A 860 3.96 25.44 -1.05
CA ALA A 860 4.26 24.04 -0.79
C ALA A 860 3.75 23.70 0.63
N GLY A 861 2.53 23.22 0.73
CA GLY A 861 1.99 22.66 1.96
C GLY A 861 2.59 21.30 2.21
N MET A 862 3.85 21.25 2.67
CA MET A 862 4.26 20.14 3.51
C MET A 862 3.60 20.40 4.86
N HIS A 863 2.56 19.62 5.17
CA HIS A 863 1.96 19.58 6.49
C HIS A 863 3.03 19.15 7.49
N SER A 864 3.65 20.12 8.18
CA SER A 864 4.58 19.85 9.29
C SER A 864 3.86 19.38 10.55
N ASP A 865 2.52 19.40 10.56
CA ASP A 865 1.76 19.32 11.80
C ASP A 865 0.82 18.11 11.75
N ASN A 866 1.30 16.95 12.20
CA ASN A 866 0.46 16.03 12.95
C ASN A 866 1.27 15.14 13.91
N LEU A 867 0.91 15.28 15.20
CA LEU A 867 1.29 14.49 16.38
C LEU A 867 2.59 14.84 17.11
N VAL A 868 2.72 16.10 17.53
CA VAL A 868 3.23 16.40 18.88
C VAL A 868 2.01 16.61 19.77
N ASN A 869 2.06 16.21 21.04
CA ASN A 869 1.00 16.47 22.02
C ASN A 869 0.71 17.98 22.04
N THR A 870 -0.33 18.43 21.34
CA THR A 870 -0.66 19.85 21.20
C THR A 870 -1.53 20.27 22.38
N GLU A 871 -0.89 20.73 23.45
CA GLU A 871 -1.58 21.65 24.36
C GLU A 871 -1.82 22.96 23.61
N SER A 872 -3.06 23.45 23.61
CA SER A 872 -3.39 24.74 23.00
C SER A 872 -2.73 25.85 23.81
N VAL A 873 -1.68 26.46 23.25
CA VAL A 873 -1.05 27.65 23.85
C VAL A 873 -1.71 28.92 23.34
N SER A 874 -1.88 29.89 24.22
CA SER A 874 -2.38 31.21 23.85
C SER A 874 -1.23 32.00 23.23
N THR A 875 -1.38 32.42 21.98
CA THR A 875 -0.42 33.30 21.30
C THR A 875 -1.00 34.69 21.09
N MET A 876 -0.14 35.71 21.15
CA MET A 876 -0.50 37.07 20.76
C MET A 876 0.68 37.68 20.01
N ILE A 877 0.42 38.32 18.87
CA ILE A 877 1.43 39.03 18.10
C ILE A 877 1.27 40.53 18.35
N ARG A 878 2.36 41.22 18.69
CA ARG A 878 2.41 42.70 18.72
C ARG A 878 3.68 43.18 18.02
N GLY A 879 3.54 43.68 16.80
CA GLY A 879 4.68 44.04 15.96
C GLY A 879 5.55 42.81 15.67
N ASN A 880 6.85 42.90 15.98
CA ASN A 880 7.82 41.81 15.80
C ASN A 880 7.89 40.83 16.98
N LEU A 881 7.00 41.00 17.97
CA LEU A 881 6.97 40.19 19.19
C LEU A 881 5.86 39.15 19.11
N LEU A 882 6.23 37.88 19.26
CA LEU A 882 5.32 36.77 19.50
C LEU A 882 5.32 36.45 21.00
N PHE A 883 4.18 36.67 21.64
CA PHE A 883 3.92 36.28 23.02
C PHE A 883 3.32 34.88 23.01
N VAL A 884 3.87 33.98 23.82
CA VAL A 884 3.34 32.63 23.97
C VAL A 884 3.09 32.33 25.45
N LYS A 885 1.89 31.83 25.75
CA LYS A 885 1.42 31.54 27.11
C LYS A 885 0.77 30.16 27.17
N GLY A 886 0.96 29.46 28.30
CA GLY A 886 0.18 28.27 28.62
C GLY A 886 0.89 26.92 28.45
N PHE A 887 2.22 26.87 28.57
CA PHE A 887 2.94 25.59 28.59
C PHE A 887 2.98 24.99 29.99
N THR A 888 2.61 23.73 30.17
CA THR A 888 2.84 23.05 31.44
C THR A 888 4.15 22.25 31.35
N PHE A 889 5.23 22.76 31.95
CA PHE A 889 6.47 21.98 32.03
C PHE A 889 6.37 20.99 33.19
N THR A 890 6.52 19.69 32.91
CA THR A 890 6.81 18.70 33.96
C THR A 890 8.23 18.92 34.48
N ASP A 891 8.48 18.58 35.74
CA ASP A 891 9.77 18.84 36.41
C ASP A 891 10.96 18.22 35.62
N GLY A 892 11.84 19.07 35.09
CA GLY A 892 13.06 18.67 34.36
C GLY A 892 13.57 19.73 33.39
N PRO A 893 14.79 19.56 32.82
CA PRO A 893 15.28 20.40 31.74
C PRO A 893 14.39 20.23 30.52
N CYS A 894 13.82 21.33 30.03
CA CYS A 894 12.96 21.34 28.85
C CYS A 894 13.64 22.09 27.70
N GLU A 895 13.20 21.84 26.47
CA GLU A 895 13.85 22.39 25.28
C GLU A 895 12.83 23.06 24.36
N ILE A 896 13.16 24.26 23.87
CA ILE A 896 12.40 24.96 22.85
C ILE A 896 13.17 24.87 21.53
N SER A 897 12.53 24.29 20.53
CA SER A 897 13.02 24.27 19.15
C SER A 897 12.07 25.05 18.24
N LEU A 898 12.62 25.94 17.42
CA LEU A 898 11.91 26.64 16.35
C LEU A 898 12.33 26.04 15.01
N PHE A 899 11.36 25.72 14.17
CA PHE A 899 11.57 25.18 12.84
C PHE A 899 11.16 26.21 11.78
N ASP A 900 11.83 26.20 10.64
CA ASP A 900 11.36 26.92 9.46
C ASP A 900 10.24 26.15 8.75
N TYR A 901 9.66 26.76 7.72
CA TYR A 901 8.56 26.17 6.95
C TYR A 901 8.96 24.90 6.16
N ASN A 902 10.27 24.62 6.05
CA ASN A 902 10.80 23.38 5.47
C ASN A 902 11.07 22.31 6.55
N GLY A 903 10.68 22.56 7.80
CA GLY A 903 10.90 21.63 8.92
C GLY A 903 12.34 21.59 9.43
N ARG A 904 13.22 22.54 9.04
CA ARG A 904 14.59 22.62 9.56
C ARG A 904 14.60 23.37 10.89
N CYS A 905 15.21 22.78 11.92
CA CYS A 905 15.40 23.46 13.21
C CYS A 905 16.36 24.66 13.05
N VAL A 906 15.85 25.88 13.27
CA VAL A 906 16.62 27.13 13.14
C VAL A 906 17.14 27.64 14.50
N VAL A 907 16.40 27.38 15.58
CA VAL A 907 16.78 27.75 16.95
C VAL A 907 16.48 26.59 17.89
N LYS A 908 17.39 26.33 18.81
CA LYS A 908 17.28 25.30 19.84
C LYS A 908 17.75 25.89 21.17
N HIS A 909 16.97 25.76 22.23
CA HIS A 909 17.29 26.33 23.54
C HIS A 909 16.84 25.43 24.67
N SER A 910 17.77 25.08 25.56
CA SER A 910 17.50 24.36 26.80
C SER A 910 17.13 25.33 27.92
N ILE A 911 16.06 25.04 28.63
CA ILE A 911 15.57 25.78 29.79
C ILE A 911 15.89 24.95 31.02
N ASP A 912 16.87 25.42 31.80
CA ASP A 912 17.42 24.69 32.95
C ASP A 912 16.68 24.94 34.29
N LYS A 913 15.61 25.76 34.32
CA LYS A 913 14.94 26.11 35.59
C LYS A 913 13.42 26.22 35.48
N LYS A 914 12.75 25.90 36.60
CA LYS A 914 11.35 26.23 36.90
C LYS A 914 11.08 27.70 36.56
N LEU A 915 10.47 27.96 35.41
CA LEU A 915 9.88 29.26 35.13
C LEU A 915 8.60 29.34 35.97
N ALA A 916 8.60 30.26 36.95
CA ALA A 916 7.47 30.44 37.86
C ALA A 916 6.15 30.82 37.15
N ASN A 917 6.24 31.33 35.91
CA ASN A 917 5.10 31.61 35.05
C ASN A 917 5.41 31.11 33.64
N ASN A 918 4.55 30.21 33.17
CA ASN A 918 4.56 29.50 31.89
C ASN A 918 4.39 30.41 30.65
N SER A 919 5.25 31.42 30.50
CA SER A 919 5.13 32.48 29.49
C SER A 919 6.49 33.03 29.08
N PHE A 920 6.67 33.22 27.76
CA PHE A 920 7.88 33.80 27.16
C PHE A 920 7.54 34.73 25.99
N ILE A 921 8.53 35.57 25.63
CA ILE A 921 8.45 36.55 24.55
C ILE A 921 9.52 36.20 23.52
N ILE A 922 9.11 36.00 22.27
CA ILE A 922 10.01 35.82 21.12
C ILE A 922 10.00 37.10 20.30
N ASP A 923 11.15 37.76 20.20
CA ASP A 923 11.39 38.93 19.35
C ASP A 923 12.06 38.49 18.06
N MET A 924 11.37 38.68 16.94
CA MET A 924 11.88 38.38 15.60
C MET A 924 12.14 39.67 14.83
N THR A 925 13.33 40.23 14.99
CA THR A 925 13.71 41.47 14.31
C THR A 925 14.38 41.15 12.98
N LYS A 926 13.78 41.60 11.87
CA LYS A 926 14.38 41.52 10.53
C LYS A 926 15.63 42.43 10.47
N MET A 927 16.72 41.87 9.96
CA MET A 927 17.99 42.54 9.70
C MET A 927 18.21 42.69 8.18
N ALA A 928 19.36 43.23 7.77
CA ALA A 928 19.71 43.36 6.36
C ALA A 928 19.95 41.99 5.68
N ARG A 929 19.75 41.92 4.36
CA ARG A 929 20.06 40.74 3.52
C ARG A 929 19.34 39.45 3.95
N GLY A 930 18.06 39.53 4.32
CA GLY A 930 17.27 38.35 4.68
C GLY A 930 17.65 37.71 6.02
N SER A 931 18.53 38.32 6.81
CA SER A 931 18.82 37.82 8.15
C SER A 931 17.76 38.26 9.17
N TYR A 932 17.53 37.45 10.20
CA TYR A 932 16.61 37.71 11.30
C TYR A 932 17.33 37.50 12.62
N MET A 933 17.24 38.46 13.53
CA MET A 933 17.64 38.30 14.91
C MET A 933 16.45 37.79 15.70
N ILE A 934 16.58 36.58 16.24
CA ILE A 934 15.57 35.96 17.10
C ILE A 934 16.07 36.05 18.55
N ARG A 935 15.32 36.74 19.42
CA ARG A 935 15.59 36.79 20.87
C ARG A 935 14.47 36.12 21.62
N VAL A 936 14.82 35.30 22.60
CA VAL A 936 13.85 34.74 23.55
C VAL A 936 14.10 35.37 24.91
N SER A 937 13.03 35.88 25.53
CA SER A 937 13.04 36.48 26.86
C SER A 937 11.93 35.89 27.71
N ASP A 938 12.10 35.92 29.03
CA ASP A 938 11.00 35.58 29.94
C ASP A 938 9.88 36.66 29.92
N HIS A 939 8.76 36.39 30.59
CA HIS A 939 7.64 37.32 30.70
C HIS A 939 7.98 38.69 31.35
N LYS A 940 9.14 38.82 32.01
CA LYS A 940 9.64 40.09 32.58
C LYS A 940 10.61 40.82 31.65
N GLY A 941 10.81 40.31 30.43
CA GLY A 941 11.74 40.86 29.45
C GLY A 941 13.21 40.54 29.73
N LYS A 942 13.52 39.64 30.67
CA LYS A 942 14.90 39.21 30.89
C LYS A 942 15.33 38.29 29.76
N LYS A 943 16.31 38.74 29.00
CA LYS A 943 16.91 38.06 27.84
C LYS A 943 17.49 36.70 28.25
N GLN A 944 17.04 35.63 27.57
CA GLN A 944 17.53 34.27 27.78
C GLN A 944 18.45 33.82 26.64
N THR A 945 18.15 34.18 25.39
CA THR A 945 19.03 33.90 24.24
C THR A 945 18.85 34.91 23.09
N THR A 946 19.83 34.98 22.19
CA THR A 946 19.76 35.74 20.94
C THR A 946 20.57 35.05 19.87
N LYS A 947 19.96 34.78 18.71
CA LYS A 947 20.61 34.17 17.56
C LYS A 947 20.26 34.95 16.30
N VAL A 948 21.24 35.14 15.42
CA VAL A 948 21.02 35.67 14.07
C VAL A 948 20.91 34.49 13.12
N CYS A 949 19.78 34.41 12.43
CA CYS A 949 19.47 33.40 11.43
C CYS A 949 19.50 34.05 10.04
N TYR A 950 19.90 33.30 9.01
CA TYR A 950 19.89 33.76 7.63
C TYR A 950 18.78 33.02 6.90
N TRP A 951 17.85 33.74 6.28
CA TRP A 951 17.07 33.17 5.18
C TRP A 951 17.98 33.14 3.95
N TRP A 952 18.22 31.95 3.42
CA TRP A 952 18.77 31.76 2.08
C TRP A 952 17.63 31.37 1.16
#